data_AF-A0A6A5R400-F1
#
_entry.id   AF-A0A6A5R400-F1
#
_cell.length_a   1.000
_cell.length_b   1.000
_cell.length_c   1.000
_cell.angle_alpha   90.00
_cell.angle_beta   90.00
_cell.angle_gamma   90.00
#
_symmetry.space_group_name_H-M   'P 1'
#
loop_
_entity.id
_entity.type
_entity.pdbx_description
1 polymer ?
#
loop_
_entity_poly.entity_id
_entity_poly.type
_entity_poly.pdbx_seq_one_letter_code
_entity_poly.pdbx_strand_id
1 'polypeptide(L)'
;MASAPEYQDAASAQHRFDPNFTDAVINAIGPKVDDRTRFVMGRMIRHLHDFIREVELTNEEWFEGVRFVNSIGKTTTASRNEAHRISDVLGVESLVDEIAHKHINESGEAPTSSTILGPFWSPHSPFRELGDSIITDPHPDGQVTLMHGVVRDLDTKKGIPNAVIDIWQASANGKYDFQDQENQKPNNLRGKFTTNENGEYWYYCYKPTAYSLPMDGAAGQLFRTLDRHPFRPAHIHLMVTAEGFKPLITQLYPRDDQWVQNDTVFAVKDDLLLDFEPSKDDKAKYDLTYDVTLAPTGKKTGRLEGIPRLPNVFDESSRLLFTRTTTIGSNLLPCRTPHRTLTRTPHPKMRVPYAPSTAPTEEAKPVYDRIALRRAPRPLIPLDLALLHNPAVADGWSSFIGAIRTQTSLPEGLKELAIARIASLNGAVHEWDVHAALALKAGVSQDVMAVVLELPCTSSSTSSPAEGSEDEMGLHALGEQERAVLRYTDQMTIGVHVDDAVAAALRRVLGDVQTVELTATVAAYNCVTLAPRLLTRTLRHAPRLPSLSAVRHASTKHPQGFTPPSQADLDELRESVQDFARREIPEELAAKTDRENAFPNDMWQKFGEAGFLGITASEEYGGLAMGYQAHCVVMEELSRASGSIGLSYAAHSQLCVNQLMLNGNEEQKKKYLPGLISGDQIGGLAMSEHSAGSDVVSMKTTAKEVDGGYLLNGTKMWITNGPDAHTIVVYAKTEPTAASKGITAFIVDTSTKGFSVANKLDKLGMRGSNTGELVFEDVFVPKENMLGQLNRGVRVLMEGLDLERLVLSAGPLGLMQASLDAALPYTHQRRQFGVPIAHNQLVQGKLADMYTKYRASASFTYSVARAVDESHADPVIKTQDCAGAILYAAERASEVAADAVQLMGGMGYMNEVPVGRILRDAKLYEIGAGTSEVRRMVIGRAFNKEWKQDI
;
A
#
# COMPACT_ATOMS: atom_id res chain seq x y z
N MET A 1 36.22 -14.01 25.01
CA MET A 1 34.92 -14.71 25.03
C MET A 1 34.13 -14.12 26.19
N ALA A 2 33.17 -13.23 25.91
CA ALA A 2 32.21 -12.81 26.92
C ALA A 2 31.30 -14.01 27.19
N SER A 3 31.22 -14.46 28.44
CA SER A 3 30.33 -15.55 28.84
C SER A 3 28.89 -15.14 28.57
N ALA A 4 28.10 -16.05 27.99
CA ALA A 4 26.65 -15.88 27.84
C ALA A 4 26.03 -15.57 29.22
N PRO A 5 25.05 -14.65 29.30
CA PRO A 5 24.39 -14.34 30.56
C PRO A 5 23.69 -15.60 31.12
N GLU A 6 23.83 -15.82 32.42
CA GLU A 6 23.25 -16.98 33.12
C GLU A 6 21.72 -16.98 33.02
N TYR A 7 21.18 -18.15 32.66
CA TYR A 7 19.76 -18.44 32.57
C TYR A 7 19.08 -18.24 33.94
N GLN A 8 18.18 -17.24 34.05
CA GLN A 8 17.32 -17.12 35.22
C GLN A 8 16.20 -18.16 35.14
N ASP A 9 16.31 -19.17 35.99
CA ASP A 9 15.32 -20.24 36.10
C ASP A 9 13.94 -19.69 36.52
N ALA A 10 12.92 -20.14 35.78
CA ALA A 10 11.55 -19.66 35.87
C ALA A 10 10.84 -20.21 37.11
N ALA A 11 10.77 -19.44 38.20
CA ALA A 11 9.79 -19.73 39.27
C ALA A 11 9.32 -18.55 40.13
N SER A 12 9.90 -17.34 40.09
CA SER A 12 9.43 -16.26 41.00
C SER A 12 9.73 -14.80 40.63
N ALA A 13 10.22 -14.49 39.42
CA ALA A 13 10.58 -13.11 39.09
C ALA A 13 9.35 -12.28 38.67
N GLN A 14 9.17 -11.11 39.29
CA GLN A 14 8.29 -10.05 38.77
C GLN A 14 8.67 -9.78 37.30
N HIS A 15 7.76 -10.06 36.37
CA HIS A 15 8.04 -9.87 34.95
C HIS A 15 8.35 -8.39 34.66
N ARG A 16 9.54 -8.11 34.11
CA ARG A 16 10.01 -6.78 33.69
C ARG A 16 9.14 -6.16 32.57
N PHE A 17 8.48 -7.01 31.78
CA PHE A 17 7.61 -6.66 30.64
C PHE A 17 6.22 -7.28 30.82
N ASP A 18 5.20 -6.79 30.11
CA ASP A 18 3.83 -7.29 30.23
C ASP A 18 3.76 -8.81 30.03
N PRO A 19 3.43 -9.59 31.08
CA PRO A 19 3.38 -11.05 30.97
C PRO A 19 2.22 -11.54 30.10
N ASN A 20 1.19 -10.71 29.86
CA ASN A 20 -0.03 -11.10 29.17
C ASN A 20 0.01 -10.85 27.65
N PHE A 21 1.00 -10.10 27.15
CA PHE A 21 1.07 -9.71 25.75
C PHE A 21 1.05 -10.90 24.78
N THR A 22 1.87 -11.93 25.06
CA THR A 22 1.95 -13.13 24.23
C THR A 22 0.61 -13.89 24.16
N ASP A 23 -0.07 -14.03 25.29
CA ASP A 23 -1.36 -14.71 25.32
C ASP A 23 -2.46 -13.88 24.66
N ALA A 24 -2.42 -12.54 24.76
CA ALA A 24 -3.34 -11.67 24.01
C ALA A 24 -3.20 -11.86 22.48
N VAL A 25 -1.98 -11.97 21.96
CA VAL A 25 -1.73 -12.23 20.53
C VAL A 25 -2.21 -13.62 20.12
N ILE A 26 -1.98 -14.64 20.94
CA ILE A 26 -2.47 -16.01 20.66
C ILE A 26 -4.00 -16.07 20.71
N ASN A 27 -4.63 -15.33 21.62
CA ASN A 27 -6.09 -15.26 21.75
C ASN A 27 -6.75 -14.49 20.59
N ALA A 28 -6.02 -13.67 19.84
CA ALA A 28 -6.50 -13.00 18.63
C ALA A 28 -6.64 -13.95 17.41
N ILE A 29 -6.17 -15.20 17.50
CA ILE A 29 -6.36 -16.19 16.43
C ILE A 29 -7.86 -16.47 16.25
N GLY A 30 -8.41 -16.02 15.12
CA GLY A 30 -9.85 -16.04 14.85
C GLY A 30 -10.49 -17.44 14.91
N PRO A 31 -11.80 -17.53 15.16
CA PRO A 31 -12.48 -18.78 15.50
C PRO A 31 -12.59 -19.79 14.36
N LYS A 32 -12.20 -19.44 13.13
CA LYS A 32 -12.26 -20.32 11.95
C LYS A 32 -11.01 -21.17 11.73
N VAL A 33 -9.96 -20.96 12.52
CA VAL A 33 -8.69 -21.71 12.41
C VAL A 33 -8.82 -23.07 13.12
N ASP A 34 -8.43 -24.15 12.45
CA ASP A 34 -8.49 -25.51 13.00
C ASP A 34 -7.54 -25.71 14.19
N ASP A 35 -7.84 -26.71 15.02
CA ASP A 35 -7.13 -26.95 16.29
C ASP A 35 -5.64 -27.23 16.11
N ARG A 36 -5.24 -27.92 15.02
CA ARG A 36 -3.83 -28.19 14.77
C ARG A 36 -3.11 -26.92 14.37
N THR A 37 -3.66 -26.15 13.43
CA THR A 37 -3.07 -24.87 13.01
C THR A 37 -3.00 -23.90 14.18
N ARG A 38 -4.04 -23.81 15.00
CA ARG A 38 -4.03 -23.01 16.23
C ARG A 38 -2.94 -23.45 17.20
N PHE A 39 -2.78 -24.76 17.41
CA PHE A 39 -1.73 -25.31 18.27
C PHE A 39 -0.33 -24.98 17.75
N VAL A 40 -0.06 -25.22 16.46
CA VAL A 40 1.26 -24.98 15.86
C VAL A 40 1.59 -23.49 15.87
N MET A 41 0.67 -22.63 15.39
CA MET A 41 0.89 -21.19 15.34
C MET A 41 1.01 -20.58 16.74
N GLY A 42 0.19 -21.04 17.70
CA GLY A 42 0.28 -20.58 19.09
C GLY A 42 1.60 -20.95 19.77
N ARG A 43 2.18 -22.12 19.45
CA ARG A 43 3.52 -22.52 19.95
C ARG A 43 4.62 -21.69 19.28
N MET A 44 4.54 -21.48 17.98
CA MET A 44 5.48 -20.65 17.24
C MET A 44 5.52 -19.21 17.78
N ILE A 45 4.36 -18.57 17.92
CA ILE A 45 4.25 -17.20 18.46
C ILE A 45 4.88 -17.12 19.84
N ARG A 46 4.58 -18.08 20.72
CA ARG A 46 5.13 -18.11 22.07
C ARG A 46 6.65 -18.22 22.07
N HIS A 47 7.22 -19.20 21.38
CA HIS A 47 8.68 -19.37 21.34
C HIS A 47 9.39 -18.18 20.68
N LEU A 48 8.79 -17.54 19.67
CA LEU A 48 9.35 -16.35 19.05
C LEU A 48 9.32 -15.14 20.02
N HIS A 49 8.21 -14.93 20.73
CA HIS A 49 8.10 -13.88 21.74
C HIS A 49 9.04 -14.13 22.93
N ASP A 50 9.22 -15.39 23.32
CA ASP A 50 10.16 -15.79 24.38
C ASP A 50 11.59 -15.48 23.95
N PHE A 51 11.99 -15.86 22.73
CA PHE A 51 13.30 -15.51 22.16
C PHE A 51 13.53 -13.99 22.14
N ILE A 52 12.55 -13.20 21.65
CA ILE A 52 12.65 -11.74 21.60
C ILE A 52 12.86 -11.14 22.99
N ARG A 53 12.17 -11.68 24.01
CA ARG A 53 12.32 -11.26 25.41
C ARG A 53 13.64 -11.71 26.01
N GLU A 54 14.08 -12.93 25.71
CA GLU A 54 15.33 -13.51 26.20
C GLU A 54 16.54 -12.68 25.76
N VAL A 55 16.57 -12.26 24.50
CA VAL A 55 17.69 -11.47 23.95
C VAL A 55 17.50 -9.96 24.09
N GLU A 56 16.37 -9.52 24.64
CA GLU A 56 15.95 -8.11 24.70
C GLU A 56 16.15 -7.38 23.35
N LEU A 57 15.63 -7.99 22.28
CA LEU A 57 15.91 -7.60 20.89
C LEU A 57 15.70 -6.11 20.64
N THR A 58 16.74 -5.42 20.18
CA THR A 58 16.66 -3.99 19.86
C THR A 58 15.96 -3.74 18.52
N ASN A 59 15.51 -2.50 18.29
CA ASN A 59 14.91 -2.11 17.00
C ASN A 59 15.89 -2.29 15.83
N GLU A 60 17.18 -1.99 16.01
CA GLU A 60 18.19 -2.14 14.96
C GLU A 60 18.42 -3.62 14.61
N GLU A 61 18.55 -4.49 15.61
CA GLU A 61 18.69 -5.94 15.42
C GLU A 61 17.43 -6.55 14.80
N TRP A 62 16.25 -6.06 15.20
CA TRP A 62 14.98 -6.43 14.56
C TRP A 62 14.98 -6.07 13.06
N PHE A 63 15.42 -4.86 12.70
CA PHE A 63 15.53 -4.44 11.29
C PHE A 63 16.55 -5.27 10.50
N GLU A 64 17.66 -5.67 11.09
CA GLU A 64 18.62 -6.59 10.47
C GLU A 64 18.01 -7.97 10.25
N GLY A 65 17.31 -8.53 11.23
CA GLY A 65 16.57 -9.79 11.10
C GLY A 65 15.51 -9.73 9.99
N VAL A 66 14.78 -8.62 9.93
CA VAL A 66 13.83 -8.30 8.86
C VAL A 66 14.51 -8.25 7.47
N ARG A 67 15.64 -7.52 7.35
CA ARG A 67 16.42 -7.44 6.09
C ARG A 67 16.89 -8.82 5.65
N PHE A 68 17.33 -9.64 6.60
CA PHE A 68 17.74 -11.02 6.36
C PHE A 68 16.56 -11.90 5.89
N VAL A 69 15.39 -11.86 6.54
CA VAL A 69 14.21 -12.62 6.09
C VAL A 69 13.78 -12.19 4.67
N ASN A 70 13.85 -10.90 4.35
CA ASN A 70 13.55 -10.42 3.00
C ASN A 70 14.57 -10.89 1.97
N SER A 71 15.85 -11.02 2.34
CA SER A 71 16.89 -11.51 1.42
C SER A 71 16.63 -12.95 1.00
N ILE A 72 16.09 -13.79 1.89
CA ILE A 72 15.63 -15.16 1.56
C ILE A 72 14.62 -15.13 0.40
N GLY A 73 13.62 -14.25 0.48
CA GLY A 73 12.61 -14.09 -0.57
C GLY A 73 13.19 -13.54 -1.88
N LYS A 74 14.11 -12.58 -1.80
CA LYS A 74 14.77 -11.97 -2.99
C LYS A 74 15.70 -12.93 -3.72
N THR A 75 16.33 -13.86 -3.01
CA THR A 75 17.25 -14.84 -3.60
C THR A 75 16.54 -16.13 -4.02
N THR A 76 15.32 -16.39 -3.53
CA THR A 76 14.53 -17.55 -3.94
C THR A 76 14.04 -17.40 -5.39
N THR A 77 14.28 -18.43 -6.21
CA THR A 77 13.81 -18.56 -7.59
C THR A 77 13.04 -19.86 -7.78
N ALA A 78 12.44 -20.07 -8.96
CA ALA A 78 11.75 -21.33 -9.28
C ALA A 78 12.66 -22.58 -9.23
N SER A 79 13.98 -22.40 -9.38
CA SER A 79 14.98 -23.48 -9.32
C SER A 79 15.86 -23.43 -8.07
N ARG A 80 15.64 -22.46 -7.16
CA ARG A 80 16.45 -22.24 -5.96
C ARG A 80 15.55 -21.81 -4.81
N ASN A 81 15.33 -22.67 -3.82
CA ASN A 81 14.59 -22.30 -2.62
C ASN A 81 15.55 -21.94 -1.48
N GLU A 82 15.72 -20.65 -1.21
CA GLU A 82 16.61 -20.21 -0.12
C GLU A 82 16.00 -20.42 1.26
N ALA A 83 14.67 -20.42 1.38
CA ALA A 83 14.03 -20.70 2.68
C ALA A 83 14.30 -22.13 3.13
N HIS A 84 14.27 -23.08 2.19
CA HIS A 84 14.67 -24.47 2.44
C HIS A 84 16.15 -24.54 2.87
N ARG A 85 17.06 -23.93 2.11
CA ARG A 85 18.50 -23.94 2.46
C ARG A 85 18.81 -23.31 3.82
N ILE A 86 18.14 -22.21 4.18
CA ILE A 86 18.28 -21.61 5.51
C ILE A 86 17.83 -22.60 6.59
N SER A 87 16.76 -23.36 6.33
CA SER A 87 16.31 -24.41 7.24
C SER A 87 17.38 -25.48 7.45
N ASP A 88 18.15 -25.81 6.40
CA ASP A 88 19.27 -26.77 6.47
C ASP A 88 20.41 -26.21 7.33
N VAL A 89 20.81 -24.96 7.09
CA VAL A 89 21.89 -24.28 7.83
C VAL A 89 21.56 -24.07 9.30
N LEU A 90 20.27 -23.96 9.64
CA LEU A 90 19.78 -23.90 11.01
C LEU A 90 19.50 -25.29 11.63
N GLY A 91 19.66 -26.37 10.87
CA GLY A 91 19.44 -27.75 11.32
C GLY A 91 17.97 -28.16 11.47
N VAL A 92 17.04 -27.35 10.95
CA VAL A 92 15.59 -27.59 11.08
C VAL A 92 15.17 -28.81 10.28
N GLU A 93 15.65 -28.96 9.03
CA GLU A 93 15.25 -30.09 8.18
C GLU A 93 15.73 -31.42 8.78
N SER A 94 16.98 -31.48 9.23
CA SER A 94 17.56 -32.66 9.88
C SER A 94 16.82 -33.04 11.17
N LEU A 95 16.38 -32.05 11.97
CA LEU A 95 15.56 -32.29 13.15
C LEU A 95 14.14 -32.78 12.79
N VAL A 96 13.53 -32.19 11.76
CA VAL A 96 12.21 -32.63 11.28
C VAL A 96 12.27 -34.05 10.72
N ASP A 97 13.32 -34.38 9.97
CA ASP A 97 13.59 -35.72 9.47
C ASP A 97 13.73 -36.72 10.62
N GLU A 98 14.53 -36.38 11.64
CA GLU A 98 14.66 -37.21 12.84
C GLU A 98 13.29 -37.43 13.49
N ILE A 99 12.50 -36.39 13.73
CA ILE A 99 11.16 -36.53 14.34
C ILE A 99 10.22 -37.38 13.47
N ALA A 100 10.32 -37.28 12.15
CA ALA A 100 9.45 -37.97 11.21
C ALA A 100 9.79 -39.47 11.09
N HIS A 101 11.07 -39.81 11.11
CA HIS A 101 11.61 -41.12 10.74
C HIS A 101 12.26 -41.89 11.90
N LYS A 102 12.32 -41.33 13.12
CA LYS A 102 12.74 -42.09 14.30
C LYS A 102 11.84 -43.30 14.49
N HIS A 103 12.37 -44.47 14.16
CA HIS A 103 11.71 -45.75 14.24
C HIS A 103 12.58 -46.66 15.09
N ILE A 104 11.99 -47.15 16.17
CA ILE A 104 12.60 -48.13 17.04
C ILE A 104 11.60 -49.29 17.02
N ASN A 105 12.07 -50.47 16.62
CA ASN A 105 11.24 -51.67 16.70
C ASN A 105 11.03 -52.08 18.17
N GLU A 106 10.18 -53.07 18.43
CA GLU A 106 9.89 -53.53 19.80
C GLU A 106 11.14 -54.03 20.55
N SER A 107 12.19 -54.40 19.81
CA SER A 107 13.47 -54.89 20.33
C SER A 107 14.49 -53.77 20.61
N GLY A 108 14.15 -52.50 20.35
CA GLY A 108 15.06 -51.36 20.55
C GLY A 108 15.99 -51.06 19.38
N GLU A 109 15.90 -51.79 18.26
CA GLU A 109 16.74 -51.58 17.08
C GLU A 109 16.13 -50.55 16.12
N ALA A 110 16.99 -49.77 15.48
CA ALA A 110 16.62 -48.78 14.47
C ALA A 110 16.91 -49.30 13.05
N PRO A 111 16.09 -48.94 12.04
CA PRO A 111 16.48 -49.09 10.64
C PRO A 111 17.65 -48.16 10.31
N THR A 112 18.19 -48.28 9.10
CA THR A 112 19.20 -47.32 8.61
C THR A 112 18.68 -45.90 8.77
N SER A 113 19.53 -45.00 9.27
CA SER A 113 19.14 -43.61 9.46
C SER A 113 18.73 -42.95 8.16
N SER A 114 17.58 -42.28 8.19
CA SER A 114 17.18 -41.37 7.12
C SER A 114 18.03 -40.12 7.11
N THR A 115 18.11 -39.47 5.96
CA THR A 115 18.57 -38.08 5.84
C THR A 115 17.67 -37.35 4.87
N ILE A 116 17.90 -36.05 4.72
CA ILE A 116 17.23 -35.21 3.74
C ILE A 116 17.48 -35.72 2.30
N LEU A 117 16.49 -35.53 1.42
CA LEU A 117 16.58 -35.96 0.01
C LEU A 117 17.62 -35.16 -0.78
N GLY A 118 17.81 -33.90 -0.44
CA GLY A 118 18.66 -33.01 -1.20
C GLY A 118 18.04 -32.60 -2.55
N PRO A 119 18.45 -31.45 -3.09
CA PRO A 119 17.79 -30.83 -4.25
C PRO A 119 18.15 -31.46 -5.59
N PHE A 120 19.07 -32.42 -5.62
CA PHE A 120 19.68 -32.93 -6.85
C PHE A 120 19.13 -34.28 -7.28
N TRP A 121 18.11 -34.82 -6.62
CA TRP A 121 17.45 -36.06 -7.06
C TRP A 121 16.73 -35.86 -8.40
N SER A 122 16.78 -36.86 -9.27
CA SER A 122 16.14 -36.84 -10.59
C SER A 122 15.14 -37.99 -10.72
N PRO A 123 13.86 -37.73 -11.05
CA PRO A 123 12.90 -38.80 -11.32
C PRO A 123 13.26 -39.61 -12.58
N HIS A 124 14.08 -39.03 -13.46
CA HIS A 124 14.46 -39.60 -14.76
C HIS A 124 15.74 -40.44 -14.71
N SER A 125 16.30 -40.73 -13.52
CA SER A 125 17.40 -41.68 -13.38
C SER A 125 17.06 -43.01 -14.08
N PRO A 126 17.92 -43.52 -14.98
CA PRO A 126 17.66 -44.71 -15.76
C PRO A 126 17.78 -45.97 -14.90
N PHE A 127 16.94 -46.98 -15.18
CA PHE A 127 17.21 -48.33 -14.70
C PHE A 127 18.42 -48.90 -15.44
N ARG A 128 19.28 -49.59 -14.69
CA ARG A 128 20.52 -50.22 -15.16
C ARG A 128 20.59 -51.65 -14.63
N GLU A 129 21.37 -52.49 -15.29
CA GLU A 129 21.55 -53.87 -14.86
C GLU A 129 22.47 -53.94 -13.64
N LEU A 130 22.29 -54.96 -12.79
CA LEU A 130 23.21 -55.18 -11.66
C LEU A 130 24.64 -55.38 -12.16
N GLY A 131 25.58 -54.65 -11.59
CA GLY A 131 26.99 -54.62 -12.00
C GLY A 131 27.32 -53.59 -13.09
N ASP A 132 26.36 -52.82 -13.58
CA ASP A 132 26.64 -51.68 -14.46
C ASP A 132 27.33 -50.53 -13.72
N SER A 133 27.88 -49.60 -14.50
CA SER A 133 28.43 -48.35 -14.01
C SER A 133 27.41 -47.22 -14.15
N ILE A 134 27.31 -46.37 -13.11
CA ILE A 134 26.63 -45.07 -13.22
C ILE A 134 27.52 -43.99 -13.86
N ILE A 135 28.82 -44.24 -14.00
CA ILE A 135 29.78 -43.34 -14.65
C ILE A 135 29.63 -43.50 -16.16
N THR A 136 28.95 -42.57 -16.82
CA THR A 136 28.81 -42.57 -18.29
C THR A 136 29.84 -41.69 -18.97
N ASP A 137 30.22 -40.59 -18.33
CA ASP A 137 31.24 -39.66 -18.81
C ASP A 137 32.32 -39.51 -17.72
N PRO A 138 33.46 -40.22 -17.87
CA PRO A 138 34.50 -40.25 -16.86
C PRO A 138 35.22 -38.90 -16.69
N HIS A 139 35.48 -38.51 -15.44
CA HIS A 139 36.34 -37.38 -15.10
C HIS A 139 37.77 -37.86 -14.78
N PRO A 140 38.84 -37.14 -15.17
CA PRO A 140 40.23 -37.56 -14.93
C PRO A 140 40.57 -37.84 -13.47
N ASP A 141 40.05 -37.02 -12.55
CA ASP A 141 40.26 -37.17 -11.10
C ASP A 141 39.29 -38.17 -10.43
N GLY A 142 38.42 -38.82 -11.20
CA GLY A 142 37.41 -39.75 -10.71
C GLY A 142 38.01 -41.03 -10.16
N GLN A 143 37.68 -41.36 -8.91
CA GLN A 143 38.14 -42.57 -8.25
C GLN A 143 37.05 -43.64 -8.29
N VAL A 144 37.09 -44.51 -9.31
CA VAL A 144 36.07 -45.56 -9.51
C VAL A 144 36.00 -46.46 -8.27
N THR A 145 34.79 -46.70 -7.79
CA THR A 145 34.48 -47.49 -6.60
C THR A 145 33.40 -48.50 -6.94
N LEU A 146 33.63 -49.77 -6.60
CA LEU A 146 32.62 -50.81 -6.65
C LEU A 146 31.82 -50.76 -5.35
N MET A 147 30.54 -50.41 -5.44
CA MET A 147 29.64 -50.37 -4.30
C MET A 147 28.74 -51.60 -4.31
N HIS A 148 28.62 -52.28 -3.17
CA HIS A 148 27.82 -53.50 -3.05
C HIS A 148 27.26 -53.69 -1.64
N GLY A 149 26.20 -54.50 -1.51
CA GLY A 149 25.61 -54.82 -0.21
C GLY A 149 24.24 -55.49 -0.32
N VAL A 150 23.53 -55.56 0.80
CA VAL A 150 22.21 -56.22 0.92
C VAL A 150 21.17 -55.25 1.47
N VAL A 151 20.01 -55.16 0.81
CA VAL A 151 18.82 -54.50 1.36
C VAL A 151 18.08 -55.49 2.24
N ARG A 152 17.95 -55.22 3.53
CA ARG A 152 17.40 -56.13 4.56
C ARG A 152 16.15 -55.56 5.21
N ASP A 153 15.29 -56.46 5.67
CA ASP A 153 14.16 -56.15 6.55
C ASP A 153 14.63 -55.98 8.00
N LEU A 154 14.24 -54.87 8.64
CA LEU A 154 14.52 -54.59 10.04
C LEU A 154 14.06 -55.70 10.98
N ASP A 155 12.87 -56.27 10.73
CA ASP A 155 12.25 -57.25 11.63
C ASP A 155 12.73 -58.67 11.34
N THR A 156 12.74 -59.09 10.08
CA THR A 156 13.08 -60.48 9.71
C THR A 156 14.58 -60.70 9.44
N LYS A 157 15.36 -59.63 9.27
CA LYS A 157 16.78 -59.63 8.88
C LYS A 157 17.09 -60.28 7.53
N LYS A 158 16.05 -60.70 6.78
CA LYS A 158 16.19 -61.31 5.45
C LYS A 158 16.40 -60.23 4.39
N GLY A 159 17.08 -60.60 3.31
CA GLY A 159 17.21 -59.76 2.13
C GLY A 159 15.86 -59.52 1.45
N ILE A 160 15.67 -58.31 0.94
CA ILE A 160 14.43 -57.87 0.29
C ILE A 160 14.63 -57.95 -1.23
N PRO A 161 13.99 -58.91 -1.92
CA PRO A 161 14.09 -59.01 -3.37
C PRO A 161 13.31 -57.90 -4.06
N ASN A 162 13.76 -57.53 -5.26
CA ASN A 162 13.14 -56.48 -6.09
C ASN A 162 13.06 -55.09 -5.42
N ALA A 163 13.86 -54.83 -4.39
CA ALA A 163 14.02 -53.49 -3.84
C ALA A 163 14.75 -52.61 -4.87
N VAL A 164 14.26 -51.39 -5.05
CA VAL A 164 14.86 -50.41 -5.99
C VAL A 164 15.81 -49.52 -5.22
N ILE A 165 17.06 -49.46 -5.67
CA ILE A 165 18.10 -48.53 -5.19
C ILE A 165 18.27 -47.46 -6.26
N ASP A 166 17.82 -46.25 -5.97
CA ASP A 166 18.05 -45.05 -6.77
C ASP A 166 19.24 -44.29 -6.18
N ILE A 167 20.33 -44.21 -6.94
CA ILE A 167 21.59 -43.57 -6.54
C ILE A 167 21.87 -42.34 -7.42
N TRP A 168 22.38 -41.29 -6.79
CA TRP A 168 22.96 -40.14 -7.47
C TRP A 168 24.10 -39.53 -6.66
N GLN A 169 25.09 -38.97 -7.35
CA GLN A 169 26.23 -38.30 -6.72
C GLN A 169 26.86 -37.26 -7.67
N ALA A 170 27.66 -36.36 -7.11
CA ALA A 170 28.44 -35.41 -7.88
C ALA A 170 29.64 -36.09 -8.56
N SER A 171 30.13 -35.48 -9.65
CA SER A 171 31.39 -35.87 -10.28
C SER A 171 32.60 -35.46 -9.44
N ALA A 172 33.79 -35.89 -9.86
CA ALA A 172 35.03 -35.67 -9.12
C ALA A 172 35.38 -34.17 -8.94
N ASN A 173 34.81 -33.30 -9.78
CA ASN A 173 34.91 -31.84 -9.67
C ASN A 173 33.87 -31.22 -8.73
N GLY A 174 33.09 -32.02 -8.01
CA GLY A 174 32.06 -31.57 -7.07
C GLY A 174 30.77 -31.06 -7.74
N LYS A 175 30.58 -31.29 -9.05
CA LYS A 175 29.39 -30.86 -9.80
C LYS A 175 28.55 -32.04 -10.28
N TYR A 176 27.24 -31.90 -10.20
CA TYR A 176 26.29 -32.82 -10.83
C TYR A 176 26.18 -32.56 -12.34
N ASP A 177 25.72 -33.57 -13.07
CA ASP A 177 25.50 -33.55 -14.52
C ASP A 177 24.85 -32.26 -15.06
N PHE A 178 23.76 -31.80 -14.44
CA PHE A 178 23.05 -30.60 -14.89
C PHE A 178 23.82 -29.28 -14.65
N GLN A 179 24.82 -29.28 -13.77
CA GLN A 179 25.68 -28.12 -13.45
C GLN A 179 26.93 -28.05 -14.34
N ASP A 180 27.18 -29.09 -15.14
CA ASP A 180 28.42 -29.27 -15.89
C ASP A 180 28.13 -29.93 -17.26
N GLN A 181 27.16 -29.37 -17.98
CA GLN A 181 26.62 -29.93 -19.23
C GLN A 181 27.65 -29.99 -20.37
N GLU A 182 28.72 -29.21 -20.27
CA GLU A 182 29.83 -29.23 -21.23
C GLU A 182 30.69 -30.49 -21.10
N ASN A 183 30.76 -31.09 -19.90
CA ASN A 183 31.62 -32.23 -19.59
C ASN A 183 30.85 -33.50 -19.20
N GLN A 184 29.54 -33.39 -18.91
CA GLN A 184 28.71 -34.50 -18.43
C GLN A 184 27.40 -34.58 -19.22
N LYS A 185 27.04 -35.78 -19.70
CA LYS A 185 25.72 -36.00 -20.30
C LYS A 185 24.64 -36.08 -19.22
N PRO A 186 23.37 -35.79 -19.57
CA PRO A 186 22.25 -35.98 -18.65
C PRO A 186 22.22 -37.40 -18.06
N ASN A 187 22.03 -37.48 -16.75
CA ASN A 187 22.08 -38.69 -15.94
C ASN A 187 23.46 -39.38 -15.81
N ASN A 188 24.56 -38.66 -16.06
CA ASN A 188 25.87 -39.10 -15.59
C ASN A 188 25.86 -39.20 -14.05
N LEU A 189 26.44 -40.28 -13.52
CA LEU A 189 26.47 -40.59 -12.08
C LEU A 189 25.10 -40.73 -11.43
N ARG A 190 24.13 -41.22 -12.21
CA ARG A 190 22.78 -41.58 -11.75
C ARG A 190 22.38 -42.96 -12.25
N GLY A 191 21.65 -43.71 -11.41
CA GLY A 191 21.13 -45.02 -11.79
C GLY A 191 20.13 -45.59 -10.80
N LYS A 192 19.22 -46.41 -11.31
CA LYS A 192 18.32 -47.26 -10.52
C LYS A 192 18.69 -48.72 -10.73
N PHE A 193 18.85 -49.45 -9.64
CA PHE A 193 19.16 -50.88 -9.65
C PHE A 193 18.11 -51.63 -8.86
N THR A 194 17.77 -52.82 -9.31
CA THR A 194 16.83 -53.70 -8.62
C THR A 194 17.62 -54.83 -7.96
N THR A 195 17.38 -55.07 -6.68
CA THR A 195 18.07 -56.15 -5.95
C THR A 195 17.70 -57.53 -6.50
N ASN A 196 18.62 -58.49 -6.38
CA ASN A 196 18.38 -59.87 -6.76
C ASN A 196 17.48 -60.62 -5.76
N GLU A 197 17.29 -61.93 -5.95
CA GLU A 197 16.45 -62.78 -5.08
C GLU A 197 16.89 -62.80 -3.59
N ASN A 198 18.17 -62.54 -3.34
CA ASN A 198 18.75 -62.47 -1.99
C ASN A 198 18.74 -61.05 -1.41
N GLY A 199 18.20 -60.06 -2.13
CA GLY A 199 18.25 -58.65 -1.74
C GLY A 199 19.61 -57.98 -1.98
N GLU A 200 20.52 -58.61 -2.73
CA GLU A 200 21.86 -58.10 -3.00
C GLU A 200 21.86 -57.08 -4.14
N TYR A 201 22.77 -56.12 -4.08
CA TYR A 201 23.04 -55.15 -5.14
C TYR A 201 24.54 -54.90 -5.32
N TRP A 202 24.95 -54.55 -6.54
CA TRP A 202 26.30 -54.06 -6.82
C TRP A 202 26.32 -53.19 -8.09
N TYR A 203 27.16 -52.17 -8.12
CA TYR A 203 27.38 -51.27 -9.27
C TYR A 203 28.67 -50.43 -9.10
N TYR A 204 29.16 -49.83 -10.18
CA TYR A 204 30.33 -48.94 -10.14
C TYR A 204 29.92 -47.47 -10.07
N CYS A 205 30.51 -46.73 -9.14
CA CYS A 205 30.33 -45.29 -8.90
C CYS A 205 31.68 -44.61 -8.65
N TYR A 206 31.72 -43.34 -8.23
CA TYR A 206 32.95 -42.72 -7.71
C TYR A 206 32.97 -42.71 -6.18
N LYS A 207 34.18 -42.74 -5.58
CA LYS A 207 34.37 -42.19 -4.23
C LYS A 207 33.92 -40.72 -4.29
N PRO A 208 32.96 -40.30 -3.45
CA PRO A 208 32.35 -39.00 -3.60
C PRO A 208 33.35 -37.89 -3.29
N THR A 209 33.10 -36.70 -3.83
CA THR A 209 33.89 -35.49 -3.57
C THR A 209 33.02 -34.46 -2.84
N ALA A 210 33.61 -33.76 -1.86
CA ALA A 210 32.96 -32.65 -1.18
C ALA A 210 32.62 -31.52 -2.16
N TYR A 211 31.54 -30.81 -1.89
CA TYR A 211 31.14 -29.65 -2.71
C TYR A 211 30.68 -28.51 -1.82
N SER A 212 30.84 -27.28 -2.31
CA SER A 212 30.40 -26.09 -1.59
C SER A 212 28.93 -25.78 -1.88
N LEU A 213 28.19 -25.36 -0.85
CA LEU A 213 26.91 -24.70 -1.03
C LEU A 213 27.12 -23.29 -1.63
N PRO A 214 26.15 -22.78 -2.41
CA PRO A 214 26.23 -21.44 -2.98
C PRO A 214 26.37 -20.34 -1.90
N MET A 215 27.32 -19.43 -2.10
CA MET A 215 27.65 -18.35 -1.16
C MET A 215 27.10 -16.97 -1.55
N ASP A 216 26.41 -16.93 -2.69
CA ASP A 216 25.85 -15.74 -3.37
C ASP A 216 24.44 -15.36 -2.88
N GLY A 217 23.92 -16.05 -1.85
CA GLY A 217 22.57 -15.89 -1.34
C GLY A 217 22.44 -15.65 0.16
N ALA A 218 21.21 -15.71 0.66
CA ALA A 218 20.90 -15.56 2.09
C ALA A 218 21.59 -16.63 2.93
N ALA A 219 21.64 -17.89 2.45
CA ALA A 219 22.42 -18.95 3.11
C ALA A 219 23.92 -18.61 3.19
N GLY A 220 24.48 -18.03 2.13
CA GLY A 220 25.85 -17.52 2.13
C GLY A 220 26.09 -16.40 3.14
N GLN A 221 25.13 -15.48 3.28
CA GLN A 221 25.17 -14.44 4.30
C GLN A 221 25.12 -15.03 5.71
N LEU A 222 24.29 -16.05 5.92
CA LEU A 222 24.18 -16.74 7.21
C LEU A 222 25.47 -17.47 7.57
N PHE A 223 26.09 -18.17 6.61
CA PHE A 223 27.40 -18.79 6.82
C PHE A 223 28.46 -17.79 7.28
N ARG A 224 28.54 -16.61 6.63
CA ARG A 224 29.47 -15.55 7.05
C ARG A 224 29.13 -14.99 8.43
N THR A 225 27.85 -14.83 8.73
CA THR A 225 27.39 -14.27 10.02
C THR A 225 27.68 -15.22 11.19
N LEU A 226 27.54 -16.52 10.96
CA LEU A 226 27.81 -17.57 11.94
C LEU A 226 29.27 -18.03 11.95
N ASP A 227 30.12 -17.47 11.08
CA ASP A 227 31.51 -17.91 10.85
C ASP A 227 31.62 -19.42 10.56
N ARG A 228 30.80 -19.90 9.62
CA ARG A 228 30.75 -21.31 9.18
C ARG A 228 31.26 -21.45 7.75
N HIS A 229 31.98 -22.53 7.45
CA HIS A 229 32.35 -22.87 6.07
C HIS A 229 31.11 -23.26 5.26
N PRO A 230 31.14 -23.28 3.91
CA PRO A 230 29.99 -23.68 3.09
C PRO A 230 30.05 -25.11 2.57
N PHE A 231 31.13 -25.84 2.84
CA PHE A 231 31.32 -27.19 2.32
C PHE A 231 30.35 -28.20 2.93
N ARG A 232 29.72 -28.98 2.05
CA ARG A 232 29.13 -30.28 2.38
C ARG A 232 30.23 -31.34 2.35
N PRO A 233 30.28 -32.25 3.33
CA PRO A 233 31.16 -33.40 3.25
C PRO A 233 30.88 -34.21 1.99
N ALA A 234 31.89 -34.88 1.45
CA ALA A 234 31.70 -35.81 0.34
C ALA A 234 30.59 -36.83 0.68
N HIS A 235 29.65 -37.06 -0.24
CA HIS A 235 28.61 -38.07 -0.02
C HIS A 235 28.03 -38.70 -1.28
N ILE A 236 27.46 -39.89 -1.09
CA ILE A 236 26.59 -40.61 -2.03
C ILE A 236 25.16 -40.48 -1.55
N HIS A 237 24.21 -40.15 -2.42
CA HIS A 237 22.80 -40.22 -2.06
C HIS A 237 22.18 -41.55 -2.45
N LEU A 238 21.30 -42.06 -1.60
CA LEU A 238 20.51 -43.25 -1.84
C LEU A 238 19.04 -43.01 -1.52
N MET A 239 18.17 -43.47 -2.40
CA MET A 239 16.77 -43.71 -2.10
C MET A 239 16.46 -45.19 -2.33
N VAL A 240 15.94 -45.86 -1.31
CA VAL A 240 15.63 -47.28 -1.35
C VAL A 240 14.15 -47.50 -1.11
N THR A 241 13.48 -48.16 -2.04
CA THR A 241 12.05 -48.43 -1.98
C THR A 241 11.75 -49.90 -2.24
N ALA A 242 10.86 -50.49 -1.44
CA ALA A 242 10.36 -51.84 -1.63
C ALA A 242 8.87 -51.91 -1.23
N GLU A 243 8.10 -52.78 -1.88
CA GLU A 243 6.69 -52.99 -1.55
C GLU A 243 6.56 -53.52 -0.11
N GLY A 244 5.64 -52.93 0.68
CA GLY A 244 5.44 -53.31 2.09
C GLY A 244 6.46 -52.72 3.08
N PHE A 245 7.37 -51.87 2.60
CA PHE A 245 8.35 -51.16 3.44
C PHE A 245 8.19 -49.65 3.34
N LYS A 246 8.65 -48.94 4.37
CA LYS A 246 8.79 -47.48 4.33
C LYS A 246 9.97 -47.13 3.42
N PRO A 247 9.80 -46.15 2.52
CA PRO A 247 10.92 -45.68 1.70
C PRO A 247 12.00 -45.08 2.59
N LEU A 248 13.25 -45.37 2.29
CA LEU A 248 14.42 -44.77 2.93
C LEU A 248 15.07 -43.79 1.97
N ILE A 249 15.43 -42.63 2.47
CA ILE A 249 16.27 -41.66 1.80
C ILE A 249 17.46 -41.42 2.73
N THR A 250 18.68 -41.58 2.25
CA THR A 250 19.88 -41.46 3.08
C THR A 250 21.09 -40.93 2.29
N GLN A 251 22.15 -40.57 3.01
CA GLN A 251 23.41 -40.06 2.48
C GLN A 251 24.56 -40.82 3.14
N LEU A 252 25.53 -41.29 2.36
CA LEU A 252 26.68 -42.05 2.84
C LEU A 252 27.95 -41.22 2.70
N TYR A 253 28.77 -41.17 3.75
CA TYR A 253 29.88 -40.24 3.86
C TYR A 253 31.21 -40.99 4.06
N PRO A 254 32.29 -40.65 3.33
CA PRO A 254 33.62 -41.13 3.66
C PRO A 254 34.05 -40.60 5.02
N ARG A 255 34.45 -41.49 5.93
CA ARG A 255 34.91 -41.12 7.28
C ARG A 255 36.17 -40.24 7.25
N ASP A 256 36.96 -40.35 6.20
CA ASP A 256 38.20 -39.60 5.98
C ASP A 256 37.99 -38.20 5.36
N ASP A 257 36.75 -37.80 5.06
CA ASP A 257 36.47 -36.46 4.53
C ASP A 257 36.60 -35.39 5.64
N GLN A 258 37.35 -34.32 5.35
CA GLN A 258 37.68 -33.29 6.33
C GLN A 258 36.46 -32.52 6.89
N TRP A 259 35.31 -32.56 6.21
CA TRP A 259 34.14 -31.75 6.59
C TRP A 259 33.13 -32.50 7.46
N VAL A 260 33.27 -33.83 7.67
CA VAL A 260 32.23 -34.63 8.37
C VAL A 260 31.99 -34.18 9.81
N GLN A 261 33.02 -33.65 10.49
CA GLN A 261 32.89 -33.19 11.88
C GLN A 261 32.14 -31.86 12.02
N ASN A 262 31.99 -31.12 10.92
CA ASN A 262 31.37 -29.80 10.91
C ASN A 262 30.43 -29.66 9.70
N ASP A 263 29.57 -30.66 9.49
CA ASP A 263 28.62 -30.63 8.39
C ASP A 263 27.66 -29.45 8.52
N THR A 264 27.67 -28.61 7.49
CA THR A 264 26.93 -27.36 7.41
C THR A 264 25.41 -27.49 7.43
N VAL A 265 24.88 -28.70 7.22
CA VAL A 265 23.44 -28.99 7.28
C VAL A 265 23.05 -30.02 8.34
N PHE A 266 24.01 -30.49 9.14
CA PHE A 266 23.76 -31.44 10.22
C PHE A 266 23.10 -32.76 9.76
N ALA A 267 23.46 -33.25 8.56
CA ALA A 267 22.93 -34.50 8.01
C ALA A 267 23.84 -35.71 8.28
N VAL A 268 25.10 -35.48 8.66
CA VAL A 268 26.02 -36.56 9.06
C VAL A 268 25.52 -37.23 10.34
N LYS A 269 25.38 -38.55 10.29
CA LYS A 269 25.06 -39.42 11.42
C LYS A 269 26.11 -40.52 11.51
N ASP A 270 26.40 -40.97 12.71
CA ASP A 270 27.50 -41.90 12.97
C ASP A 270 27.39 -43.22 12.19
N ASP A 271 26.17 -43.73 11.98
CA ASP A 271 25.88 -44.95 11.22
C ASP A 271 25.99 -44.81 9.70
N LEU A 272 26.18 -43.57 9.21
CA LEU A 272 26.30 -43.25 7.78
C LEU A 272 27.74 -42.93 7.35
N LEU A 273 28.68 -42.95 8.29
CA LEU A 273 30.12 -42.79 8.02
C LEU A 273 30.72 -44.14 7.62
N LEU A 274 31.38 -44.19 6.46
CA LEU A 274 31.90 -45.41 5.84
C LEU A 274 33.37 -45.29 5.46
N ASP A 275 34.04 -46.43 5.37
CA ASP A 275 35.44 -46.54 4.98
C ASP A 275 35.52 -47.12 3.55
N PHE A 276 36.36 -46.52 2.70
CA PHE A 276 36.58 -46.95 1.31
C PHE A 276 37.86 -47.78 1.25
N GLU A 277 37.72 -49.08 1.06
CA GLU A 277 38.85 -50.02 1.07
C GLU A 277 39.43 -50.20 -0.33
N PRO A 278 40.73 -50.50 -0.51
CA PRO A 278 41.31 -50.79 -1.83
C PRO A 278 40.61 -51.98 -2.51
N SER A 279 40.16 -51.81 -3.75
CA SER A 279 39.43 -52.87 -4.48
C SER A 279 40.37 -53.96 -5.00
N LYS A 280 39.82 -55.17 -5.14
CA LYS A 280 40.45 -56.28 -5.87
C LYS A 280 39.94 -56.42 -7.30
N ASP A 281 38.97 -55.60 -7.71
CA ASP A 281 38.42 -55.57 -9.06
C ASP A 281 39.27 -54.64 -9.94
N ASP A 282 39.74 -55.15 -11.09
CA ASP A 282 40.57 -54.38 -12.03
C ASP A 282 39.87 -53.10 -12.56
N LYS A 283 38.54 -53.01 -12.45
CA LYS A 283 37.74 -51.85 -12.89
C LYS A 283 37.56 -50.79 -11.81
N ALA A 284 37.87 -51.09 -10.54
CA ALA A 284 37.65 -50.19 -9.42
C ALA A 284 38.94 -49.94 -8.64
N LYS A 285 39.06 -48.73 -8.09
CA LYS A 285 40.15 -48.37 -7.18
C LYS A 285 39.78 -48.70 -5.73
N TYR A 286 38.50 -48.58 -5.38
CA TYR A 286 37.99 -48.85 -4.04
C TYR A 286 36.76 -49.78 -4.06
N ASP A 287 36.57 -50.53 -2.98
CA ASP A 287 35.35 -51.26 -2.65
C ASP A 287 34.62 -50.53 -1.52
N LEU A 288 33.29 -50.47 -1.63
CA LEU A 288 32.39 -49.91 -0.62
C LEU A 288 31.28 -50.92 -0.32
N THR A 289 31.36 -51.57 0.85
CA THR A 289 30.30 -52.46 1.35
C THR A 289 29.32 -51.68 2.21
N TYR A 290 28.02 -51.72 1.89
CA TYR A 290 26.99 -51.09 2.72
C TYR A 290 25.67 -51.85 2.71
N ASP A 291 25.18 -52.24 3.88
CA ASP A 291 23.87 -52.89 4.02
C ASP A 291 22.79 -51.87 4.38
N VAL A 292 21.66 -51.89 3.67
CA VAL A 292 20.53 -51.00 3.91
C VAL A 292 19.45 -51.76 4.68
N THR A 293 18.98 -51.22 5.80
CA THR A 293 17.90 -51.83 6.59
C THR A 293 16.61 -51.01 6.50
N LEU A 294 15.54 -51.60 5.96
CA LEU A 294 14.23 -50.97 5.79
C LEU A 294 13.24 -51.39 6.89
N ALA A 295 12.39 -50.46 7.32
CA ALA A 295 11.31 -50.72 8.28
C ALA A 295 9.98 -51.07 7.56
N PRO A 296 9.24 -52.11 7.98
CA PRO A 296 7.94 -52.46 7.42
C PRO A 296 6.86 -51.36 7.58
N THR A 297 5.93 -51.26 6.64
CA THR A 297 4.79 -50.33 6.72
C THR A 297 3.71 -50.87 7.68
N GLY A 298 3.12 -50.00 8.52
CA GLY A 298 1.94 -50.35 9.36
C GLY A 298 2.20 -50.61 10.85
N LYS A 299 3.45 -50.70 11.33
CA LYS A 299 3.75 -50.78 12.77
C LYS A 299 3.90 -49.39 13.41
N LYS A 300 3.33 -49.22 14.62
CA LYS A 300 3.25 -47.95 15.36
C LYS A 300 4.64 -47.31 15.46
N THR A 301 4.82 -46.20 14.76
CA THR A 301 5.91 -45.27 15.02
C THR A 301 5.69 -44.71 16.42
N GLY A 302 6.66 -44.81 17.33
CA GLY A 302 6.60 -44.19 18.66
C GLY A 302 6.49 -42.67 18.54
N ARG A 303 5.28 -42.17 18.28
CA ARG A 303 4.95 -40.75 18.19
C ARG A 303 4.30 -40.37 19.52
N LEU A 304 4.74 -39.25 20.10
CA LEU A 304 4.13 -38.66 21.31
C LEU A 304 2.60 -38.70 21.22
N GLU A 305 1.98 -39.44 22.14
CA GLU A 305 0.52 -39.55 22.23
C GLU A 305 -0.10 -38.19 22.59
N GLY A 306 -1.28 -37.88 22.03
CA GLY A 306 -2.07 -36.70 22.42
C GLY A 306 -1.84 -35.39 21.66
N ILE A 307 -1.00 -35.36 20.62
CA ILE A 307 -0.77 -34.16 19.79
C ILE A 307 -1.62 -34.23 18.50
N PRO A 308 -2.58 -33.30 18.26
CA PRO A 308 -3.35 -33.23 17.01
C PRO A 308 -2.42 -33.12 15.80
N ARG A 309 -2.79 -33.62 14.62
CA ARG A 309 -2.02 -33.45 13.36
C ARG A 309 -2.97 -33.04 12.23
N LEU A 310 -2.40 -32.42 11.18
CA LEU A 310 -3.15 -32.13 9.96
C LEU A 310 -3.61 -33.45 9.33
N PRO A 311 -4.83 -33.53 8.78
CA PRO A 311 -5.24 -34.68 8.01
C PRO A 311 -4.31 -34.85 6.82
N ASN A 312 -3.83 -36.09 6.57
CA ASN A 312 -3.11 -36.41 5.35
C ASN A 312 -4.06 -36.21 4.16
N VAL A 313 -3.97 -35.06 3.48
CA VAL A 313 -4.69 -34.82 2.22
C VAL A 313 -3.88 -35.46 1.09
N PHE A 314 -3.84 -36.79 1.09
CA PHE A 314 -3.51 -37.59 -0.09
C PHE A 314 -4.70 -38.51 -0.33
N ASP A 315 -5.81 -37.89 -0.74
CA ASP A 315 -6.94 -38.60 -1.34
C ASP A 315 -6.67 -38.77 -2.85
N GLU A 316 -7.01 -39.96 -3.37
CA GLU A 316 -6.68 -40.45 -4.71
C GLU A 316 -7.32 -39.65 -5.86
N SER A 317 -8.17 -38.66 -5.54
CA SER A 317 -8.88 -37.80 -6.48
C SER A 317 -8.00 -36.75 -7.19
N SER A 318 -6.76 -36.52 -6.71
CA SER A 318 -5.84 -35.49 -7.25
C SER A 318 -4.97 -35.93 -8.45
N ARG A 319 -5.07 -37.19 -8.91
CA ARG A 319 -4.21 -37.74 -9.99
C ARG A 319 -4.54 -37.28 -11.42
N LEU A 320 -5.51 -36.41 -11.64
CA LEU A 320 -6.06 -36.11 -12.98
C LEU A 320 -5.69 -34.75 -13.59
N LEU A 321 -4.71 -34.02 -13.07
CA LEU A 321 -4.33 -32.70 -13.63
C LEU A 321 -2.98 -32.63 -14.36
N PHE A 322 -2.24 -33.74 -14.46
CA PHE A 322 -1.05 -33.81 -15.32
C PHE A 322 -0.99 -35.14 -16.05
N THR A 323 -1.82 -35.31 -17.09
CA THR A 323 -1.57 -36.16 -18.28
C THR A 323 -2.85 -36.29 -19.10
N ARG A 324 -2.87 -35.74 -20.32
CA ARG A 324 -3.27 -36.47 -21.55
C ARG A 324 -3.31 -35.55 -22.77
N THR A 325 -2.32 -35.78 -23.61
CA THR A 325 -2.32 -35.63 -25.07
C THR A 325 -3.52 -36.35 -25.71
N THR A 326 -4.03 -35.73 -26.76
CA THR A 326 -5.12 -36.15 -27.67
C THR A 326 -4.95 -37.54 -28.29
N THR A 327 -6.05 -38.29 -28.40
CA THR A 327 -6.25 -39.28 -29.49
C THR A 327 -7.74 -39.49 -29.78
N ILE A 328 -8.03 -39.76 -31.06
CA ILE A 328 -9.31 -39.70 -31.79
C ILE A 328 -10.05 -41.06 -31.83
N GLY A 329 -11.38 -41.02 -31.96
CA GLY A 329 -12.23 -42.05 -32.58
C GLY A 329 -13.09 -42.85 -31.60
N SER A 330 -14.32 -43.30 -31.87
CA SER A 330 -15.30 -43.16 -32.97
C SER A 330 -16.54 -43.99 -32.57
N ASN A 331 -17.71 -43.71 -33.16
CA ASN A 331 -18.81 -44.67 -33.45
C ASN A 331 -19.78 -45.14 -32.33
N LEU A 332 -21.03 -44.62 -32.31
CA LEU A 332 -22.23 -45.25 -32.94
C LEU A 332 -23.58 -44.58 -32.55
N LEU A 333 -24.34 -44.21 -33.60
CA LEU A 333 -25.78 -43.86 -33.71
C LEU A 333 -26.62 -45.18 -33.84
N PRO A 334 -27.99 -45.24 -34.05
CA PRO A 334 -28.89 -44.21 -34.61
C PRO A 334 -30.43 -44.20 -34.24
N CYS A 335 -31.12 -43.17 -34.77
CA CYS A 335 -32.53 -43.10 -35.29
C CYS A 335 -33.72 -43.04 -34.30
N ARG A 336 -34.81 -42.26 -34.49
CA ARG A 336 -35.39 -41.59 -35.69
C ARG A 336 -36.36 -40.42 -35.33
N THR A 337 -36.46 -39.47 -36.27
CA THR A 337 -37.12 -38.14 -36.42
C THR A 337 -38.65 -38.17 -36.76
N PRO A 338 -39.39 -37.10 -37.18
CA PRO A 338 -39.17 -35.62 -37.36
C PRO A 338 -40.29 -34.72 -36.69
N HIS A 339 -40.23 -33.38 -36.49
CA HIS A 339 -40.10 -32.24 -37.41
C HIS A 339 -39.97 -30.88 -36.66
N ARG A 340 -39.28 -29.91 -37.30
CA ARG A 340 -39.25 -28.43 -37.12
C ARG A 340 -38.54 -27.82 -35.89
N THR A 341 -37.24 -27.59 -36.07
CA THR A 341 -36.33 -26.75 -35.27
C THR A 341 -36.18 -25.35 -35.88
N LEU A 342 -36.53 -24.30 -35.13
CA LEU A 342 -36.01 -22.94 -35.32
C LEU A 342 -34.99 -22.70 -34.20
N THR A 343 -33.78 -22.40 -34.64
CA THR A 343 -32.54 -22.40 -33.87
C THR A 343 -32.55 -21.40 -32.73
N ARG A 344 -32.62 -21.92 -31.51
CA ARG A 344 -32.19 -21.24 -30.29
C ARG A 344 -30.68 -21.01 -30.43
N THR A 345 -30.27 -19.78 -30.69
CA THR A 345 -28.86 -19.39 -30.62
C THR A 345 -28.30 -19.76 -29.23
N PRO A 346 -27.11 -20.35 -29.15
CA PRO A 346 -26.46 -20.56 -27.88
C PRO A 346 -26.13 -19.20 -27.28
N HIS A 347 -26.50 -18.99 -26.01
CA HIS A 347 -25.89 -17.93 -25.22
C HIS A 347 -24.36 -18.09 -25.32
N PRO A 348 -23.60 -17.05 -25.71
CA PRO A 348 -22.15 -17.14 -25.66
C PRO A 348 -21.75 -17.42 -24.22
N LYS A 349 -20.94 -18.46 -24.00
CA LYS A 349 -20.21 -18.66 -22.75
C LYS A 349 -19.42 -17.37 -22.47
N MET A 350 -19.90 -16.52 -21.58
CA MET A 350 -19.10 -15.40 -21.05
C MET A 350 -18.12 -15.91 -19.98
N ARG A 351 -17.31 -16.90 -20.34
CA ARG A 351 -16.01 -17.14 -19.70
C ARG A 351 -15.05 -17.49 -20.82
N VAL A 352 -14.19 -16.53 -21.13
CA VAL A 352 -13.06 -16.73 -22.03
C VAL A 352 -12.15 -17.78 -21.38
N PRO A 353 -11.72 -18.85 -22.10
CA PRO A 353 -10.72 -19.77 -21.58
C PRO A 353 -9.42 -19.01 -21.29
N TYR A 354 -8.70 -19.38 -20.24
CA TYR A 354 -7.40 -18.77 -19.97
C TYR A 354 -6.47 -18.91 -21.19
N ALA A 355 -5.83 -17.81 -21.58
CA ALA A 355 -4.90 -17.81 -22.70
C ALA A 355 -3.79 -18.85 -22.49
N PRO A 356 -3.48 -19.70 -23.50
CA PRO A 356 -2.43 -20.71 -23.43
C PRO A 356 -1.06 -20.10 -23.06
N SER A 357 -0.15 -20.91 -22.52
CA SER A 357 1.17 -20.44 -22.07
C SER A 357 2.13 -20.12 -23.20
N THR A 358 1.85 -20.57 -24.43
CA THR A 358 2.66 -20.34 -25.62
C THR A 358 1.82 -19.71 -26.71
N ALA A 359 2.44 -18.79 -27.47
CA ALA A 359 1.78 -18.09 -28.55
C ALA A 359 1.43 -19.05 -29.69
N PRO A 360 0.19 -19.05 -30.20
CA PRO A 360 -0.22 -19.94 -31.29
C PRO A 360 0.36 -19.54 -32.66
N THR A 361 0.83 -18.30 -32.83
CA THR A 361 1.50 -17.79 -34.03
C THR A 361 2.62 -16.81 -33.66
N GLU A 362 3.59 -16.58 -34.56
CA GLU A 362 4.71 -15.65 -34.31
C GLU A 362 4.23 -14.19 -34.18
N GLU A 363 3.16 -13.77 -34.86
CA GLU A 363 2.59 -12.43 -34.65
C GLU A 363 1.90 -12.26 -33.29
N ALA A 364 1.46 -13.37 -32.67
CA ALA A 364 0.83 -13.36 -31.35
C ALA A 364 1.85 -13.41 -30.21
N LYS A 365 3.11 -13.74 -30.49
CA LYS A 365 4.21 -13.87 -29.52
C LYS A 365 4.37 -12.66 -28.60
N PRO A 366 4.35 -11.40 -29.09
CA PRO A 366 4.48 -10.22 -28.23
C PRO A 366 3.28 -10.02 -27.29
N VAL A 367 2.11 -10.57 -27.63
CA VAL A 367 0.90 -10.50 -26.80
C VAL A 367 0.98 -11.55 -25.68
N TYR A 368 1.41 -12.76 -26.02
CA TYR A 368 1.59 -13.83 -25.04
C TYR A 368 2.80 -13.58 -24.13
N ASP A 369 3.86 -12.95 -24.62
CA ASP A 369 5.01 -12.51 -23.81
C ASP A 369 4.58 -11.42 -22.81
N ARG A 370 3.68 -10.51 -23.18
CA ARG A 370 3.06 -9.55 -22.24
C ARG A 370 2.13 -10.21 -21.22
N ILE A 371 1.41 -11.27 -21.61
CA ILE A 371 0.58 -12.05 -20.69
C ILE A 371 1.47 -12.82 -19.70
N ALA A 372 2.59 -13.39 -20.17
CA ALA A 372 3.60 -14.04 -19.33
C ALA A 372 4.28 -13.04 -18.38
N LEU A 373 4.62 -11.83 -18.84
CA LEU A 373 5.16 -10.75 -18.02
C LEU A 373 4.19 -10.28 -16.93
N ARG A 374 2.88 -10.29 -17.19
CA ARG A 374 1.84 -9.98 -16.19
C ARG A 374 1.60 -11.11 -15.20
N ARG A 375 1.98 -12.34 -15.55
CA ARG A 375 1.98 -13.52 -14.67
C ARG A 375 3.29 -13.65 -13.88
N ALA A 376 4.33 -12.87 -14.22
CA ALA A 376 5.54 -12.81 -13.43
C ALA A 376 5.20 -12.28 -12.02
N PRO A 377 5.72 -12.91 -10.94
CA PRO A 377 5.48 -12.45 -9.60
C PRO A 377 5.93 -10.99 -9.49
N ARG A 378 5.01 -10.10 -9.09
CA ARG A 378 5.37 -8.72 -8.79
C ARG A 378 6.38 -8.75 -7.65
N PRO A 379 7.45 -7.94 -7.69
CA PRO A 379 8.34 -7.83 -6.55
C PRO A 379 7.50 -7.47 -5.32
N LEU A 380 7.68 -8.23 -4.23
CA LEU A 380 7.16 -7.83 -2.94
C LEU A 380 7.65 -6.41 -2.67
N ILE A 381 6.74 -5.56 -2.18
CA ILE A 381 7.05 -4.22 -1.69
C ILE A 381 8.30 -4.36 -0.81
N PRO A 382 9.42 -3.63 -1.07
CA PRO A 382 10.57 -3.63 -0.17
C PRO A 382 10.04 -3.42 1.25
N LEU A 383 10.47 -4.19 2.25
CA LEU A 383 9.87 -4.06 3.59
C LEU A 383 10.14 -2.67 4.20
N ASP A 384 11.16 -2.00 3.67
CA ASP A 384 11.50 -0.59 3.75
C ASP A 384 10.34 0.33 3.26
N LEU A 385 9.60 -0.06 2.21
CA LEU A 385 8.41 0.60 1.66
C LEU A 385 7.08 0.19 2.32
N ALA A 386 7.02 -0.95 3.03
CA ALA A 386 5.85 -1.28 3.86
C ALA A 386 5.77 -0.42 5.13
N LEU A 387 6.86 0.29 5.47
CA LEU A 387 6.99 1.18 6.63
C LEU A 387 7.14 2.67 6.24
N LEU A 388 6.88 3.03 4.98
CA LEU A 388 6.88 4.40 4.48
C LEU A 388 5.50 4.69 3.83
N HIS A 389 4.57 5.53 4.32
CA HIS A 389 4.64 6.60 5.31
C HIS A 389 5.95 7.42 5.31
N ASN A 390 6.63 7.54 4.16
CA ASN A 390 7.41 8.73 3.73
C ASN A 390 7.75 8.64 2.21
N PRO A 391 7.64 9.71 1.41
CA PRO A 391 7.80 9.68 -0.05
C PRO A 391 9.23 10.06 -0.48
N ALA A 392 9.85 9.28 -1.38
CA ALA A 392 11.09 9.71 -2.06
C ALA A 392 11.32 9.12 -3.46
N VAL A 393 10.31 8.51 -4.12
CA VAL A 393 10.48 7.98 -5.49
C VAL A 393 9.73 8.81 -6.55
N ALA A 394 8.96 9.83 -6.14
CA ALA A 394 8.43 10.82 -7.07
C ALA A 394 9.47 11.89 -7.49
N ASP A 395 10.59 12.00 -6.76
CA ASP A 395 11.61 13.02 -7.02
C ASP A 395 12.65 12.63 -8.06
N GLY A 396 12.88 11.35 -8.38
CA GLY A 396 13.88 11.01 -9.40
C GLY A 396 13.53 11.55 -10.80
N TRP A 397 12.25 11.43 -11.17
CA TRP A 397 11.77 11.87 -12.48
C TRP A 397 11.41 13.35 -12.51
N SER A 398 10.80 13.85 -11.43
CA SER A 398 10.52 15.29 -11.26
C SER A 398 11.81 16.11 -11.08
N SER A 399 12.87 15.56 -10.47
CA SER A 399 14.19 16.20 -10.37
C SER A 399 14.98 16.08 -11.66
N PHE A 400 14.82 15.03 -12.47
CA PHE A 400 15.42 14.97 -13.81
C PHE A 400 14.78 15.99 -14.76
N ILE A 401 13.45 16.05 -14.80
CA ILE A 401 12.71 17.09 -15.53
C ILE A 401 13.02 18.48 -14.96
N GLY A 402 13.11 18.61 -13.63
CA GLY A 402 13.51 19.84 -12.94
C GLY A 402 14.95 20.27 -13.26
N ALA A 403 15.89 19.34 -13.37
CA ALA A 403 17.28 19.60 -13.73
C ALA A 403 17.41 20.03 -15.20
N ILE A 404 16.72 19.34 -16.13
CA ILE A 404 16.59 19.78 -17.53
C ILE A 404 15.93 21.16 -17.59
N ARG A 405 14.97 21.47 -16.71
CA ARG A 405 14.27 22.76 -16.73
C ARG A 405 15.09 23.92 -16.19
N THR A 406 16.04 23.68 -15.28
CA THR A 406 16.74 24.73 -14.52
C THR A 406 18.22 24.92 -14.89
N GLN A 407 18.82 24.03 -15.69
CA GLN A 407 20.23 24.10 -16.09
C GLN A 407 20.47 23.88 -17.59
N THR A 408 19.78 24.62 -18.46
CA THR A 408 20.03 24.58 -19.92
C THR A 408 20.43 25.94 -20.49
N SER A 409 21.27 25.92 -21.52
CA SER A 409 21.58 27.08 -22.36
C SER A 409 20.53 27.37 -23.43
N LEU A 410 19.58 26.47 -23.65
CA LEU A 410 18.47 26.62 -24.59
C LEU A 410 17.52 27.77 -24.18
N PRO A 411 17.16 28.70 -25.09
CA PRO A 411 16.21 29.78 -24.79
C PRO A 411 14.85 29.25 -24.34
N GLU A 412 14.33 29.83 -23.24
CA GLU A 412 13.10 29.37 -22.59
C GLU A 412 11.91 29.32 -23.56
N GLY A 413 11.77 30.31 -24.44
CA GLY A 413 10.69 30.36 -25.44
C GLY A 413 10.72 29.16 -26.40
N LEU A 414 11.90 28.77 -26.89
CA LEU A 414 12.03 27.63 -27.80
C LEU A 414 11.85 26.28 -27.08
N LYS A 415 12.27 26.19 -25.82
CA LYS A 415 12.06 25.01 -24.96
C LYS A 415 10.59 24.77 -24.71
N GLU A 416 9.87 25.80 -24.25
CA GLU A 416 8.44 25.73 -23.95
C GLU A 416 7.60 25.56 -25.22
N LEU A 417 8.03 26.15 -26.35
CA LEU A 417 7.43 25.94 -27.67
C LEU A 417 7.50 24.47 -28.11
N ALA A 418 8.66 23.81 -27.92
CA ALA A 418 8.82 22.39 -28.23
C ALA A 418 7.93 21.51 -27.33
N ILE A 419 7.86 21.79 -26.04
CA ILE A 419 7.02 21.03 -25.09
C ILE A 419 5.53 21.23 -25.41
N ALA A 420 5.10 22.45 -25.72
CA ALA A 420 3.73 22.73 -26.13
C ALA A 420 3.40 22.02 -27.46
N ARG A 421 4.34 21.94 -28.40
CA ARG A 421 4.15 21.17 -29.63
C ARG A 421 4.00 19.68 -29.35
N ILE A 422 4.80 19.09 -28.45
CA ILE A 422 4.62 17.69 -28.01
C ILE A 422 3.21 17.49 -27.42
N ALA A 423 2.76 18.41 -26.58
CA ALA A 423 1.45 18.34 -25.95
C ALA A 423 0.31 18.39 -26.99
N SER A 424 0.38 19.32 -27.95
CA SER A 424 -0.53 19.40 -29.09
C SER A 424 -0.51 18.11 -29.92
N LEU A 425 0.69 17.66 -30.31
CA LEU A 425 0.90 16.44 -31.08
C LEU A 425 0.44 15.19 -30.35
N ASN A 426 0.40 15.18 -29.01
CA ASN A 426 -0.05 14.08 -28.16
C ASN A 426 -1.52 14.20 -27.70
N GLY A 427 -2.17 15.34 -27.91
CA GLY A 427 -3.52 15.62 -27.39
C GLY A 427 -3.56 15.74 -25.87
N ALA A 428 -2.43 16.13 -25.27
CA ALA A 428 -2.22 16.24 -23.84
C ALA A 428 -2.66 17.64 -23.37
N VAL A 429 -3.95 17.78 -23.04
CA VAL A 429 -4.62 19.08 -22.80
C VAL A 429 -4.02 19.82 -21.60
N HIS A 430 -3.67 19.12 -20.53
CA HIS A 430 -3.10 19.76 -19.34
C HIS A 430 -1.68 20.27 -19.56
N GLU A 431 -0.86 19.50 -20.27
CA GLU A 431 0.49 19.90 -20.65
C GLU A 431 0.45 21.08 -21.62
N TRP A 432 -0.53 21.12 -22.53
CA TRP A 432 -0.76 22.26 -23.40
C TRP A 432 -1.08 23.52 -22.61
N ASP A 433 -2.06 23.49 -21.71
CA ASP A 433 -2.51 24.67 -20.96
C ASP A 433 -1.38 25.29 -20.15
N VAL A 434 -0.50 24.46 -19.57
CA VAL A 434 0.65 24.92 -18.79
C VAL A 434 1.76 25.46 -19.68
N HIS A 435 2.19 24.69 -20.68
CA HIS A 435 3.37 25.03 -21.47
C HIS A 435 3.11 26.10 -22.53
N ALA A 436 1.88 26.22 -23.04
CA ALA A 436 1.49 27.34 -23.89
C ALA A 436 1.56 28.68 -23.14
N ALA A 437 1.08 28.71 -21.89
CA ALA A 437 1.17 29.91 -21.05
C ALA A 437 2.64 30.29 -20.74
N LEU A 438 3.50 29.30 -20.52
CA LEU A 438 4.93 29.51 -20.30
C LEU A 438 5.66 29.99 -21.56
N ALA A 439 5.33 29.43 -22.73
CA ALA A 439 5.87 29.88 -24.02
C ALA A 439 5.51 31.35 -24.29
N LEU A 440 4.24 31.74 -24.06
CA LEU A 440 3.81 33.14 -24.17
C LEU A 440 4.56 34.06 -23.21
N LYS A 441 4.73 33.64 -21.95
CA LYS A 441 5.50 34.39 -20.95
C LYS A 441 6.98 34.51 -21.32
N ALA A 442 7.53 33.52 -22.01
CA ALA A 442 8.90 33.51 -22.50
C ALA A 442 9.10 34.28 -23.81
N GLY A 443 8.06 34.95 -24.32
CA GLY A 443 8.13 35.85 -25.47
C GLY A 443 7.72 35.25 -26.81
N VAL A 444 7.21 34.01 -26.83
CA VAL A 444 6.59 33.44 -28.04
C VAL A 444 5.26 34.16 -28.29
N SER A 445 4.98 34.56 -29.53
CA SER A 445 3.76 35.32 -29.83
C SER A 445 2.50 34.45 -29.76
N GLN A 446 1.34 35.09 -29.51
CA GLN A 446 0.05 34.41 -29.54
C GLN A 446 -0.26 33.82 -30.93
N ASP A 447 0.13 34.51 -32.00
CA ASP A 447 -0.02 34.04 -33.37
C ASP A 447 0.79 32.74 -33.60
N VAL A 448 2.01 32.67 -33.08
CA VAL A 448 2.85 31.46 -33.15
C VAL A 448 2.23 30.32 -32.36
N MET A 449 1.71 30.56 -31.16
CA MET A 449 1.06 29.52 -30.35
C MET A 449 -0.25 29.01 -30.96
N ALA A 450 -1.01 29.88 -31.63
CA ALA A 450 -2.19 29.48 -32.39
C ALA A 450 -1.80 28.57 -33.57
N VAL A 451 -0.73 28.92 -34.29
CA VAL A 451 -0.16 28.06 -35.34
C VAL A 451 0.29 26.71 -34.74
N VAL A 452 0.97 26.67 -33.60
CA VAL A 452 1.44 25.41 -32.97
C VAL A 452 0.30 24.46 -32.61
N LEU A 453 -0.87 24.99 -32.26
CA LEU A 453 -2.05 24.17 -31.96
C LEU A 453 -2.67 23.56 -33.22
N GLU A 454 -2.72 24.33 -34.30
CA GLU A 454 -3.45 23.98 -35.52
C GLU A 454 -2.57 23.36 -36.63
N LEU A 455 -1.25 23.51 -36.53
CA LEU A 455 -0.30 23.09 -37.57
C LEU A 455 -0.37 21.56 -37.78
N PRO A 456 -0.67 21.08 -38.99
CA PRO A 456 -0.65 19.65 -39.31
C PRO A 456 0.73 19.03 -39.07
N CYS A 457 0.77 17.78 -38.61
CA CYS A 457 2.04 17.06 -38.39
C CYS A 457 2.82 16.88 -39.69
N THR A 458 4.07 17.33 -39.75
CA THR A 458 4.94 17.12 -40.93
C THR A 458 5.62 15.75 -40.84
N SER A 459 5.00 14.69 -41.35
CA SER A 459 5.42 13.29 -41.12
C SER A 459 6.16 12.61 -42.27
N SER A 460 6.70 13.28 -43.29
CA SER A 460 7.38 12.56 -44.40
C SER A 460 8.62 13.21 -44.96
N SER A 461 9.65 12.37 -45.12
CA SER A 461 10.96 12.56 -45.75
C SER A 461 10.92 12.73 -47.29
N THR A 462 9.89 13.36 -47.85
CA THR A 462 9.84 13.66 -49.30
C THR A 462 9.28 15.04 -49.61
N SER A 463 10.06 15.77 -50.40
CA SER A 463 9.91 17.11 -50.98
C SER A 463 9.97 18.30 -50.02
N SER A 464 10.96 19.17 -50.22
CA SER A 464 10.84 20.60 -49.92
C SER A 464 9.45 21.08 -50.35
N PRO A 465 8.75 21.89 -49.54
CA PRO A 465 7.53 22.51 -50.02
C PRO A 465 7.86 23.27 -51.30
N ALA A 466 7.09 23.06 -52.37
CA ALA A 466 7.21 23.87 -53.57
C ALA A 466 7.07 25.34 -53.16
N GLU A 467 7.94 26.22 -53.68
CA GLU A 467 7.84 27.67 -53.47
C GLU A 467 6.40 28.11 -53.82
N GLY A 468 5.60 28.37 -52.78
CA GLY A 468 4.16 28.60 -52.88
C GLY A 468 3.28 27.91 -51.82
N SER A 469 3.74 26.84 -51.14
CA SER A 469 2.93 26.15 -50.10
C SER A 469 3.26 26.53 -48.66
N GLU A 470 4.20 27.45 -48.43
CA GLU A 470 4.46 28.00 -47.08
C GLU A 470 3.38 29.02 -46.65
N ASP A 471 2.73 29.69 -47.62
CA ASP A 471 1.63 30.63 -47.39
C ASP A 471 0.33 29.95 -46.91
N GLU A 472 0.01 28.74 -47.40
CA GLU A 472 -1.22 28.02 -47.02
C GLU A 472 -1.19 27.40 -45.62
N MET A 473 0.00 27.26 -44.99
CA MET A 473 0.15 26.61 -43.68
C MET A 473 0.46 27.59 -42.53
N GLY A 474 0.40 28.90 -42.77
CA GLY A 474 0.62 29.93 -41.73
C GLY A 474 2.08 30.03 -41.24
N LEU A 475 3.04 29.41 -41.93
CA LEU A 475 4.44 29.33 -41.50
C LEU A 475 5.22 30.66 -41.60
N HIS A 476 4.67 31.67 -42.30
CA HIS A 476 5.27 33.01 -42.40
C HIS A 476 5.30 33.77 -41.06
N ALA A 477 4.48 33.36 -40.08
CA ALA A 477 4.48 33.92 -38.72
C ALA A 477 5.63 33.40 -37.83
N LEU A 478 6.35 32.35 -38.26
CA LEU A 478 7.40 31.70 -37.48
C LEU A 478 8.81 32.16 -37.91
N GLY A 479 9.64 32.52 -36.93
CA GLY A 479 11.07 32.75 -37.12
C GLY A 479 11.85 31.49 -37.52
N GLU A 480 13.07 31.67 -38.03
CA GLU A 480 13.90 30.54 -38.52
C GLU A 480 14.19 29.49 -37.43
N GLN A 481 14.44 29.94 -36.20
CA GLN A 481 14.69 29.05 -35.04
C GLN A 481 13.44 28.29 -34.60
N GLU A 482 12.29 28.96 -34.50
CA GLU A 482 11.02 28.35 -34.12
C GLU A 482 10.60 27.28 -35.14
N ARG A 483 10.76 27.59 -36.43
CA ARG A 483 10.48 26.64 -37.53
C ARG A 483 11.37 25.40 -37.46
N ALA A 484 12.66 25.57 -37.16
CA ALA A 484 13.58 24.45 -37.01
C ALA A 484 13.24 23.58 -35.79
N VAL A 485 12.92 24.20 -34.65
CA VAL A 485 12.53 23.50 -33.41
C VAL A 485 11.24 22.70 -33.60
N LEU A 486 10.21 23.28 -34.23
CA LEU A 486 8.95 22.60 -34.47
C LEU A 486 9.12 21.40 -35.42
N ARG A 487 9.84 21.57 -36.54
CA ARG A 487 10.10 20.45 -37.48
C ARG A 487 10.88 19.31 -36.82
N TYR A 488 11.90 19.65 -36.01
CA TYR A 488 12.66 18.66 -35.26
C TYR A 488 11.79 17.93 -34.22
N THR A 489 10.95 18.69 -33.49
CA THR A 489 10.05 18.15 -32.45
C THR A 489 8.98 17.23 -33.05
N ASP A 490 8.37 17.62 -34.18
CA ASP A 490 7.40 16.79 -34.91
C ASP A 490 8.00 15.45 -35.33
N GLN A 491 9.19 15.48 -35.95
CA GLN A 491 9.88 14.26 -36.39
C GLN A 491 10.32 13.39 -35.21
N MET A 492 10.82 13.97 -34.12
CA MET A 492 11.24 13.20 -32.94
C MET A 492 10.05 12.60 -32.18
N THR A 493 8.90 13.27 -32.16
CA THR A 493 7.71 12.87 -31.40
C THR A 493 6.84 11.87 -32.13
N ILE A 494 6.62 12.07 -33.43
CA ILE A 494 5.72 11.22 -34.23
C ILE A 494 6.50 10.24 -35.10
N GLY A 495 7.63 10.66 -35.68
CA GLY A 495 8.44 9.84 -36.58
C GLY A 495 9.47 8.95 -35.88
N VAL A 496 9.89 9.31 -34.66
CA VAL A 496 10.98 8.66 -33.87
C VAL A 496 12.31 8.59 -34.64
N HIS A 497 12.40 9.32 -35.75
CA HIS A 497 13.56 9.48 -36.61
C HIS A 497 13.57 10.91 -37.10
N VAL A 498 14.75 11.53 -37.12
CA VAL A 498 14.94 12.90 -37.63
C VAL A 498 15.84 12.83 -38.85
N ASP A 499 15.39 13.40 -39.97
CA ASP A 499 16.17 13.45 -41.21
C ASP A 499 17.47 14.26 -41.01
N ASP A 500 18.57 13.82 -41.61
CA ASP A 500 19.89 14.47 -41.47
C ASP A 500 19.86 15.95 -41.86
N ALA A 501 19.04 16.33 -42.85
CA ALA A 501 18.86 17.72 -43.26
C ALA A 501 18.14 18.56 -42.19
N VAL A 502 17.17 17.99 -41.47
CA VAL A 502 16.43 18.65 -40.37
C VAL A 502 17.32 18.77 -39.14
N ALA A 503 18.08 17.73 -38.81
CA ALA A 503 19.07 17.77 -37.73
C ALA A 503 20.19 18.79 -38.03
N ALA A 504 20.69 18.85 -39.28
CA ALA A 504 21.69 19.83 -39.69
C ALA A 504 21.16 21.27 -39.66
N ALA A 505 19.89 21.49 -40.06
CA ALA A 505 19.25 22.80 -39.97
C ALA A 505 19.08 23.27 -38.52
N LEU A 506 18.65 22.38 -37.61
CA LEU A 506 18.56 22.70 -36.19
C LEU A 506 19.93 23.05 -35.58
N ARG A 507 20.97 22.24 -35.88
CA ARG A 507 22.34 22.52 -35.42
C ARG A 507 22.89 23.82 -35.96
N ARG A 508 22.53 24.22 -37.19
CA ARG A 508 22.95 25.51 -37.76
C ARG A 508 22.41 26.70 -36.96
N VAL A 509 21.18 26.59 -36.43
CA VAL A 509 20.50 27.72 -35.78
C VAL A 509 20.59 27.73 -34.25
N LEU A 510 20.86 26.58 -33.60
CA LEU A 510 21.04 26.45 -32.15
C LEU A 510 22.48 26.04 -31.73
N GLY A 511 23.29 25.52 -32.63
CA GLY A 511 24.58 24.90 -32.28
C GLY A 511 24.42 23.55 -31.57
N ASP A 512 25.54 22.85 -31.36
CA ASP A 512 25.53 21.45 -30.92
C ASP A 512 25.02 21.26 -29.49
N VAL A 513 25.43 22.12 -28.56
CA VAL A 513 25.07 22.01 -27.13
C VAL A 513 23.56 22.19 -26.93
N GLN A 514 22.98 23.27 -27.47
CA GLN A 514 21.55 23.54 -27.36
C GLN A 514 20.71 22.51 -28.13
N THR A 515 21.24 21.94 -29.22
CA THR A 515 20.59 20.84 -29.92
C THR A 515 20.47 19.61 -29.02
N VAL A 516 21.52 19.25 -28.27
CA VAL A 516 21.49 18.13 -27.31
C VAL A 516 20.53 18.41 -26.15
N GLU A 517 20.50 19.63 -25.62
CA GLU A 517 19.57 20.03 -24.56
C GLU A 517 18.10 19.99 -25.02
N LEU A 518 17.81 20.48 -26.23
CA LEU A 518 16.47 20.37 -26.84
C LEU A 518 16.10 18.91 -27.07
N THR A 519 17.03 18.10 -27.57
CA THR A 519 16.84 16.65 -27.78
C THR A 519 16.49 15.94 -26.47
N ALA A 520 17.24 16.22 -25.39
CA ALA A 520 16.96 15.68 -24.07
C ALA A 520 15.59 16.13 -23.53
N THR A 521 15.23 17.39 -23.76
CA THR A 521 13.92 17.96 -23.39
C THR A 521 12.77 17.25 -24.10
N VAL A 522 12.85 17.15 -25.44
CA VAL A 522 11.80 16.53 -26.25
C VAL A 522 11.66 15.03 -25.93
N ALA A 523 12.79 14.32 -25.77
CA ALA A 523 12.78 12.91 -25.39
C ALA A 523 12.14 12.70 -24.01
N ALA A 524 12.50 13.52 -23.01
CA ALA A 524 11.96 13.40 -21.67
C ALA A 524 10.44 13.63 -21.62
N TYR A 525 9.94 14.65 -22.33
CA TYR A 525 8.50 14.95 -22.35
C TYR A 525 7.67 13.98 -23.22
N ASN A 526 8.28 13.37 -24.25
CA ASN A 526 7.66 12.25 -24.97
C ASN A 526 7.48 11.00 -24.08
N CYS A 527 8.43 10.73 -23.17
CA CYS A 527 8.30 9.62 -22.22
C CYS A 527 7.18 9.84 -21.18
N VAL A 528 6.83 11.09 -20.87
CA VAL A 528 5.77 11.44 -19.90
C VAL A 528 4.38 11.41 -20.54
N THR A 529 4.25 11.78 -21.82
CA THR A 529 2.96 11.98 -22.49
C THR A 529 2.42 10.78 -23.28
N LEU A 530 3.14 9.66 -23.37
CA LEU A 530 2.75 8.45 -24.12
C LEU A 530 2.18 7.31 -23.23
N ALA A 531 1.00 7.54 -22.62
CA ALA A 531 0.11 6.47 -22.14
C ALA A 531 -1.35 6.97 -21.99
N PRO A 532 -2.39 6.31 -22.55
CA PRO A 532 -2.53 5.64 -23.85
C PRO A 532 -3.39 6.47 -24.83
N ARG A 533 -2.82 6.79 -26.00
CA ARG A 533 -3.58 7.17 -27.19
C ARG A 533 -4.21 5.92 -27.81
N LEU A 534 -5.48 5.66 -27.54
CA LEU A 534 -6.38 4.89 -28.41
C LEU A 534 -7.80 4.96 -27.84
N LEU A 535 -8.43 6.12 -27.94
CA LEU A 535 -9.90 6.30 -27.98
C LEU A 535 -10.23 7.80 -28.14
N THR A 536 -10.13 8.32 -29.36
CA THR A 536 -11.06 9.35 -29.91
C THR A 536 -10.58 9.80 -31.28
N ARG A 537 -11.07 9.15 -32.33
CA ARG A 537 -11.24 9.83 -33.62
C ARG A 537 -12.38 9.19 -34.41
N THR A 538 -13.60 9.63 -34.10
CA THR A 538 -14.72 9.79 -35.06
C THR A 538 -15.94 10.42 -34.35
N LEU A 539 -15.93 11.74 -34.21
CA LEU A 539 -17.18 12.50 -34.13
C LEU A 539 -17.70 12.68 -35.56
N ARG A 540 -18.79 12.00 -35.91
CA ARG A 540 -19.69 12.41 -37.01
C ARG A 540 -21.13 12.35 -36.52
N HIS A 541 -21.85 13.41 -36.87
CA HIS A 541 -23.24 13.73 -36.53
C HIS A 541 -24.26 12.60 -36.78
N ALA A 542 -25.18 12.42 -35.83
CA ALA A 542 -26.56 11.95 -36.05
C ALA A 542 -27.46 12.38 -34.85
N PRO A 543 -28.79 12.53 -35.04
CA PRO A 543 -29.59 13.58 -34.38
C PRO A 543 -30.22 13.20 -33.03
N ARG A 544 -30.57 14.25 -32.28
CA ARG A 544 -31.29 14.23 -30.99
C ARG A 544 -32.67 13.56 -31.11
N LEU A 545 -32.99 12.68 -30.15
CA LEU A 545 -34.36 12.30 -29.77
C LEU A 545 -34.59 12.67 -28.29
N PRO A 546 -35.79 13.14 -27.93
CA PRO A 546 -36.03 13.73 -26.61
C PRO A 546 -36.32 12.64 -25.58
N SER A 547 -35.45 12.49 -24.57
CA SER A 547 -35.81 11.74 -23.37
C SER A 547 -36.48 12.69 -22.37
N LEU A 548 -37.77 12.47 -22.14
CA LEU A 548 -38.49 13.01 -20.98
C LEU A 548 -37.89 12.41 -19.70
N SER A 549 -36.85 13.05 -19.19
CA SER A 549 -36.30 12.81 -17.85
C SER A 549 -36.79 13.93 -16.95
N ALA A 550 -37.59 13.57 -15.94
CA ALA A 550 -38.02 14.49 -14.89
C ALA A 550 -36.78 15.17 -14.27
N VAL A 551 -36.70 16.49 -14.44
CA VAL A 551 -35.66 17.33 -13.84
C VAL A 551 -35.82 17.26 -12.33
N ARG A 552 -34.95 16.50 -11.66
CA ARG A 552 -34.68 16.73 -10.24
C ARG A 552 -33.72 17.90 -10.18
N HIS A 553 -34.19 19.08 -9.77
CA HIS A 553 -33.30 20.20 -9.46
C HIS A 553 -32.30 19.74 -8.39
N ALA A 554 -31.01 19.72 -8.74
CA ALA A 554 -29.95 19.66 -7.74
C ALA A 554 -30.09 20.92 -6.86
N SER A 555 -30.11 20.76 -5.54
CA SER A 555 -29.99 21.89 -4.63
C SER A 555 -28.61 22.50 -4.86
N THR A 556 -28.57 23.77 -5.28
CA THR A 556 -27.31 24.53 -5.36
C THR A 556 -26.70 24.55 -3.96
N LYS A 557 -25.40 24.26 -3.85
CA LYS A 557 -24.67 24.24 -2.57
C LYS A 557 -24.11 25.61 -2.18
N HIS A 558 -24.54 26.62 -2.92
CA HIS A 558 -24.16 28.02 -2.85
C HIS A 558 -25.41 28.90 -2.97
N PRO A 559 -25.36 30.15 -2.48
CA PRO A 559 -26.41 31.14 -2.67
C PRO A 559 -26.75 31.40 -4.15
N GLN A 560 -27.94 31.95 -4.41
CA GLN A 560 -28.33 32.36 -5.76
C GLN A 560 -27.39 33.46 -6.29
N GLY A 561 -26.92 33.31 -7.52
CA GLY A 561 -26.00 34.27 -8.14
C GLY A 561 -24.54 34.10 -7.72
N PHE A 562 -24.20 33.03 -6.99
CA PHE A 562 -22.82 32.75 -6.58
C PHE A 562 -21.85 32.73 -7.76
N THR A 563 -20.72 33.40 -7.58
CA THR A 563 -19.56 33.38 -8.47
C THR A 563 -18.36 32.92 -7.65
N PRO A 564 -17.57 31.93 -8.12
CA PRO A 564 -16.37 31.52 -7.42
C PRO A 564 -15.41 32.70 -7.19
N PRO A 565 -14.79 32.83 -6.00
CA PRO A 565 -13.85 33.91 -5.73
C PRO A 565 -12.61 33.77 -6.62
N SER A 566 -12.06 34.90 -7.06
CA SER A 566 -10.77 34.92 -7.75
C SER A 566 -9.63 34.70 -6.76
N GLN A 567 -8.43 34.38 -7.26
CA GLN A 567 -7.26 34.26 -6.39
C GLN A 567 -6.95 35.58 -5.66
N ALA A 568 -7.15 36.73 -6.31
CA ALA A 568 -6.95 38.03 -5.69
C ALA A 568 -7.91 38.27 -4.51
N ASP A 569 -9.18 37.87 -4.65
CA ASP A 569 -10.17 37.99 -3.56
C ASP A 569 -9.77 37.12 -2.36
N LEU A 570 -9.25 35.91 -2.63
CA LEU A 570 -8.79 35.00 -1.58
C LEU A 570 -7.52 35.50 -0.88
N ASP A 571 -6.61 36.11 -1.62
CA ASP A 571 -5.37 36.69 -1.07
C ASP A 571 -5.68 37.92 -0.20
N GLU A 572 -6.56 38.82 -0.66
CA GLU A 572 -7.03 39.98 0.13
C GLU A 572 -7.75 39.52 1.42
N LEU A 573 -8.62 38.52 1.31
CA LEU A 573 -9.27 37.93 2.48
C LEU A 573 -8.23 37.34 3.45
N ARG A 574 -7.23 36.62 2.95
CA ARG A 574 -6.17 36.04 3.80
C ARG A 574 -5.41 37.11 4.56
N GLU A 575 -5.00 38.19 3.88
CA GLU A 575 -4.33 39.33 4.52
C GLU A 575 -5.20 39.96 5.61
N SER A 576 -6.48 40.18 5.32
CA SER A 576 -7.46 40.71 6.28
C SER A 576 -7.62 39.82 7.52
N VAL A 577 -7.70 38.49 7.34
CA VAL A 577 -7.82 37.55 8.46
C VAL A 577 -6.51 37.48 9.25
N GLN A 578 -5.35 37.54 8.60
CA GLN A 578 -4.05 37.58 9.28
C GLN A 578 -3.89 38.86 10.11
N ASP A 579 -4.32 40.01 9.60
CA ASP A 579 -4.34 41.28 10.33
C ASP A 579 -5.28 41.23 11.52
N PHE A 580 -6.49 40.69 11.33
CA PHE A 580 -7.43 40.44 12.42
C PHE A 580 -6.82 39.53 13.48
N ALA A 581 -6.26 38.39 13.08
CA ALA A 581 -5.71 37.40 14.00
C ALA A 581 -4.54 37.96 14.81
N ARG A 582 -3.63 38.72 14.17
CA ARG A 582 -2.53 39.40 14.88
C ARG A 582 -3.01 40.40 15.93
N ARG A 583 -4.11 41.10 15.64
CA ARG A 583 -4.67 42.14 16.51
C ARG A 583 -5.52 41.57 17.65
N GLU A 584 -6.42 40.66 17.32
CA GLU A 584 -7.49 40.20 18.22
C GLU A 584 -7.18 38.84 18.87
N ILE A 585 -6.33 38.00 18.26
CA ILE A 585 -5.95 36.68 18.77
C ILE A 585 -4.43 36.59 18.96
N PRO A 586 -3.81 37.47 19.77
CA PRO A 586 -2.41 37.34 20.10
C PRO A 586 -2.15 36.05 20.91
N GLU A 587 -0.90 35.59 20.91
CA GLU A 587 -0.50 34.38 21.63
C GLU A 587 -0.89 34.39 23.12
N GLU A 588 -0.87 35.56 23.76
CA GLU A 588 -1.30 35.74 25.15
C GLU A 588 -2.77 35.36 25.36
N LEU A 589 -3.65 35.74 24.43
CA LEU A 589 -5.06 35.38 24.46
C LEU A 589 -5.22 33.88 24.20
N ALA A 590 -4.53 33.33 23.20
CA ALA A 590 -4.58 31.90 22.88
C ALA A 590 -4.12 31.02 24.06
N ALA A 591 -3.04 31.41 24.75
CA ALA A 591 -2.53 30.71 25.93
C ALA A 591 -3.46 30.86 27.14
N LYS A 592 -4.03 32.06 27.37
CA LYS A 592 -5.02 32.28 28.43
C LYS A 592 -6.26 31.40 28.22
N THR A 593 -6.77 31.40 26.99
CA THR A 593 -7.94 30.62 26.54
C THR A 593 -7.76 29.11 26.77
N ASP A 594 -6.57 28.57 26.46
CA ASP A 594 -6.24 27.17 26.73
C ASP A 594 -6.17 26.84 28.24
N ARG A 595 -5.49 27.69 29.03
CA ARG A 595 -5.36 27.50 30.48
C ARG A 595 -6.70 27.56 31.21
N GLU A 596 -7.52 28.55 30.87
CA GLU A 596 -8.84 28.77 31.51
C GLU A 596 -9.90 27.78 31.02
N ASN A 597 -9.61 27.00 29.95
CA ASN A 597 -10.57 26.13 29.29
C ASN A 597 -11.86 26.89 28.96
N ALA A 598 -11.77 28.09 28.39
CA ALA A 598 -12.91 28.98 28.17
C ALA A 598 -12.75 29.83 26.91
N PHE A 599 -13.82 29.89 26.10
CA PHE A 599 -13.87 30.75 24.91
C PHE A 599 -13.92 32.24 25.29
N PRO A 600 -13.16 33.13 24.61
CA PRO A 600 -13.29 34.57 24.78
C PRO A 600 -14.59 35.08 24.11
N ASN A 601 -15.69 35.15 24.86
CA ASN A 601 -17.03 35.41 24.32
C ASN A 601 -17.19 36.74 23.56
N ASP A 602 -16.37 37.76 23.86
CA ASP A 602 -16.36 39.02 23.08
C ASP A 602 -15.90 38.83 21.63
N MET A 603 -15.24 37.70 21.32
CA MET A 603 -14.77 37.35 19.99
C MET A 603 -15.92 37.15 18.98
N TRP A 604 -17.11 36.74 19.43
CA TRP A 604 -18.24 36.52 18.52
C TRP A 604 -18.67 37.79 17.79
N GLN A 605 -18.78 38.89 18.52
CA GLN A 605 -19.10 40.20 17.95
C GLN A 605 -18.01 40.66 16.99
N LYS A 606 -16.73 40.48 17.38
CA LYS A 606 -15.58 40.82 16.53
C LYS A 606 -15.57 40.01 15.22
N PHE A 607 -15.89 38.71 15.28
CA PHE A 607 -16.02 37.88 14.09
C PHE A 607 -17.21 38.30 13.20
N GLY A 608 -18.32 38.72 13.80
CA GLY A 608 -19.48 39.24 13.07
C GLY A 608 -19.18 40.57 12.37
N GLU A 609 -18.57 41.52 13.08
CA GLU A 609 -18.12 42.81 12.53
C GLU A 609 -17.11 42.64 11.39
N ALA A 610 -16.24 41.63 11.47
CA ALA A 610 -15.30 41.27 10.41
C ALA A 610 -15.92 40.48 9.25
N GLY A 611 -17.19 40.07 9.35
CA GLY A 611 -17.91 39.28 8.34
C GLY A 611 -17.57 37.79 8.30
N PHE A 612 -16.73 37.29 9.23
CA PHE A 612 -16.22 35.92 9.19
C PHE A 612 -17.29 34.87 9.49
N LEU A 613 -18.34 35.20 10.25
CA LEU A 613 -19.40 34.25 10.62
C LEU A 613 -20.35 33.89 9.47
N GLY A 614 -20.34 34.65 8.37
CA GLY A 614 -21.28 34.54 7.26
C GLY A 614 -20.64 34.23 5.89
N ILE A 615 -19.43 33.66 5.85
CA ILE A 615 -18.65 33.49 4.59
C ILE A 615 -19.42 32.76 3.49
N THR A 616 -20.14 31.67 3.81
CA THR A 616 -20.93 30.91 2.83
C THR A 616 -22.39 31.37 2.73
N ALA A 617 -22.82 32.27 3.61
CA ALA A 617 -24.20 32.73 3.68
C ALA A 617 -24.50 33.81 2.63
N SER A 618 -25.77 33.92 2.23
CA SER A 618 -26.22 34.92 1.26
C SER A 618 -26.14 36.33 1.85
N GLU A 619 -25.85 37.32 1.01
CA GLU A 619 -25.88 38.74 1.34
C GLU A 619 -27.26 39.20 1.87
N GLU A 620 -28.37 38.58 1.40
CA GLU A 620 -29.72 38.88 1.92
C GLU A 620 -29.84 38.70 3.44
N TYR A 621 -29.03 37.80 4.00
CA TYR A 621 -29.01 37.49 5.42
C TYR A 621 -27.83 38.13 6.17
N GLY A 622 -27.04 38.98 5.50
CA GLY A 622 -25.84 39.61 6.03
C GLY A 622 -24.54 38.83 5.81
N GLY A 623 -24.58 37.75 5.00
CA GLY A 623 -23.39 36.97 4.64
C GLY A 623 -22.57 37.57 3.51
N LEU A 624 -21.49 36.88 3.13
CA LEU A 624 -20.55 37.34 2.09
C LEU A 624 -20.61 36.54 0.79
N ALA A 625 -21.31 35.40 0.77
CA ALA A 625 -21.47 34.53 -0.39
C ALA A 625 -20.15 34.18 -1.13
N MET A 626 -19.04 34.01 -0.42
CA MET A 626 -17.70 33.80 -1.00
C MET A 626 -17.33 32.33 -1.23
N GLY A 627 -18.17 31.39 -0.81
CA GLY A 627 -17.97 29.96 -1.05
C GLY A 627 -17.00 29.29 -0.09
N TYR A 628 -16.61 28.05 -0.39
CA TYR A 628 -15.88 27.20 0.54
C TYR A 628 -14.37 27.43 0.51
N GLN A 629 -13.80 27.93 -0.59
CA GLN A 629 -12.39 28.36 -0.61
C GLN A 629 -12.13 29.48 0.38
N ALA A 630 -12.94 30.54 0.35
CA ALA A 630 -12.86 31.64 1.29
C ALA A 630 -13.05 31.17 2.74
N HIS A 631 -13.95 30.21 2.97
CA HIS A 631 -14.17 29.65 4.30
C HIS A 631 -12.95 28.86 4.81
N CYS A 632 -12.29 28.09 3.94
CA CYS A 632 -11.02 27.44 4.24
C CYS A 632 -9.92 28.45 4.60
N VAL A 633 -9.84 29.60 3.91
CA VAL A 633 -8.87 30.68 4.23
C VAL A 633 -9.08 31.18 5.65
N VAL A 634 -10.30 31.55 6.01
CA VAL A 634 -10.62 32.05 7.36
C VAL A 634 -10.32 30.97 8.41
N MET A 635 -10.72 29.73 8.15
CA MET A 635 -10.51 28.62 9.06
C MET A 635 -9.02 28.31 9.31
N GLU A 636 -8.20 28.34 8.26
CA GLU A 636 -6.75 28.14 8.33
C GLU A 636 -6.08 29.22 9.18
N GLU A 637 -6.32 30.49 8.88
CA GLU A 637 -5.62 31.61 9.55
C GLU A 637 -6.09 31.79 11.01
N LEU A 638 -7.37 31.57 11.31
CA LEU A 638 -7.84 31.55 12.70
C LEU A 638 -7.24 30.38 13.49
N SER A 639 -7.13 29.20 12.88
CA SER A 639 -6.52 28.02 13.52
C SER A 639 -5.01 28.16 13.71
N ARG A 640 -4.33 28.92 12.83
CA ARG A 640 -2.93 29.29 12.96
C ARG A 640 -2.69 30.15 14.20
N ALA A 641 -3.62 31.06 14.52
CA ALA A 641 -3.55 31.86 15.74
C ALA A 641 -3.96 31.07 16.99
N SER A 642 -5.07 30.33 16.93
CA SER A 642 -5.51 29.43 18.00
C SER A 642 -6.44 28.35 17.47
N GLY A 643 -6.01 27.09 17.54
CA GLY A 643 -6.81 25.94 17.13
C GLY A 643 -8.17 25.88 17.81
N SER A 644 -8.21 26.17 19.12
CA SER A 644 -9.44 26.12 19.91
C SER A 644 -10.46 27.21 19.55
N ILE A 645 -10.01 28.44 19.26
CA ILE A 645 -10.89 29.52 18.81
C ILE A 645 -11.37 29.22 17.39
N GLY A 646 -10.48 28.76 16.51
CA GLY A 646 -10.81 28.33 15.15
C GLY A 646 -11.85 27.19 15.13
N LEU A 647 -11.76 26.22 16.04
CA LEU A 647 -12.76 25.15 16.16
C LEU A 647 -14.13 25.66 16.56
N SER A 648 -14.20 26.56 17.54
CA SER A 648 -15.46 27.15 17.99
C SER A 648 -16.11 27.96 16.87
N TYR A 649 -15.31 28.75 16.15
CA TYR A 649 -15.70 29.42 14.91
C TYR A 649 -16.28 28.43 13.88
N ALA A 650 -15.57 27.33 13.59
CA ALA A 650 -16.03 26.33 12.62
C ALA A 650 -17.38 25.71 13.04
N ALA A 651 -17.56 25.41 14.32
CA ALA A 651 -18.83 24.88 14.83
C ALA A 651 -19.99 25.87 14.60
N HIS A 652 -19.74 27.16 14.76
CA HIS A 652 -20.72 28.19 14.48
C HIS A 652 -20.99 28.36 12.99
N SER A 653 -19.95 28.72 12.22
CA SER A 653 -20.08 29.10 10.81
C SER A 653 -20.44 27.91 9.90
N GLN A 654 -19.89 26.73 10.16
CA GLN A 654 -20.06 25.57 9.28
C GLN A 654 -21.13 24.60 9.78
N LEU A 655 -21.18 24.30 11.08
CA LEU A 655 -22.14 23.32 11.59
C LEU A 655 -23.53 23.91 11.83
N CYS A 656 -23.63 25.23 12.08
CA CYS A 656 -24.91 25.90 12.32
C CYS A 656 -25.31 26.77 11.12
N VAL A 657 -24.56 27.85 10.83
CA VAL A 657 -24.92 28.84 9.79
C VAL A 657 -25.05 28.18 8.42
N ASN A 658 -24.03 27.41 7.98
CA ASN A 658 -24.08 26.74 6.69
C ASN A 658 -25.21 25.69 6.62
N GLN A 659 -25.48 24.95 7.70
CA GLN A 659 -26.58 23.97 7.71
C GLN A 659 -27.96 24.63 7.59
N LEU A 660 -28.17 25.79 8.23
CA LEU A 660 -29.38 26.59 8.07
C LEU A 660 -29.49 27.20 6.68
N MET A 661 -28.37 27.64 6.09
CA MET A 661 -28.34 28.13 4.70
C MET A 661 -28.74 27.04 3.70
N LEU A 662 -28.22 25.83 3.87
CA LEU A 662 -28.49 24.70 2.96
C LEU A 662 -29.90 24.12 3.11
N ASN A 663 -30.40 24.00 4.35
CA ASN A 663 -31.59 23.20 4.66
C ASN A 663 -32.77 24.00 5.20
N GLY A 664 -32.55 25.26 5.59
CA GLY A 664 -33.60 26.14 6.11
C GLY A 664 -34.58 26.56 5.03
N ASN A 665 -35.84 26.74 5.42
CA ASN A 665 -36.79 27.50 4.59
C ASN A 665 -36.56 29.01 4.76
N GLU A 666 -37.18 29.83 3.91
CA GLU A 666 -36.98 31.29 3.92
C GLU A 666 -37.37 31.96 5.25
N GLU A 667 -38.41 31.48 5.93
CA GLU A 667 -38.82 32.01 7.24
C GLU A 667 -37.79 31.69 8.32
N GLN A 668 -37.26 30.47 8.34
CA GLN A 668 -36.19 30.03 9.23
C GLN A 668 -34.91 30.84 8.99
N LYS A 669 -34.51 31.02 7.72
CA LYS A 669 -33.32 31.81 7.35
C LYS A 669 -33.45 33.26 7.83
N LYS A 670 -34.58 33.93 7.55
CA LYS A 670 -34.87 35.29 8.02
C LYS A 670 -34.87 35.42 9.53
N LYS A 671 -35.34 34.39 10.24
CA LYS A 671 -35.43 34.38 11.70
C LYS A 671 -34.06 34.19 12.38
N TYR A 672 -33.25 33.22 11.93
CA TYR A 672 -32.07 32.79 12.68
C TYR A 672 -30.75 33.34 12.14
N LEU A 673 -30.59 33.47 10.81
CA LEU A 673 -29.28 33.79 10.23
C LEU A 673 -28.76 35.18 10.59
N PRO A 674 -29.55 36.28 10.57
CA PRO A 674 -29.02 37.60 10.85
C PRO A 674 -28.32 37.72 12.21
N GLY A 675 -28.94 37.18 13.27
CA GLY A 675 -28.36 37.19 14.62
C GLY A 675 -27.15 36.25 14.78
N LEU A 676 -27.11 35.15 14.04
CA LEU A 676 -25.94 34.26 14.01
C LEU A 676 -24.78 34.89 13.24
N ILE A 677 -25.05 35.64 12.17
CA ILE A 677 -24.02 36.26 11.33
C ILE A 677 -23.45 37.52 12.00
N SER A 678 -24.27 38.30 12.71
CA SER A 678 -23.78 39.44 13.50
C SER A 678 -22.95 39.03 14.73
N GLY A 679 -23.08 37.79 15.19
CA GLY A 679 -22.46 37.31 16.42
C GLY A 679 -23.25 37.62 17.69
N ASP A 680 -24.49 38.10 17.57
CA ASP A 680 -25.42 38.29 18.70
C ASP A 680 -25.93 36.97 19.28
N GLN A 681 -25.97 35.95 18.43
CA GLN A 681 -26.38 34.59 18.75
C GLN A 681 -25.23 33.64 18.45
N ILE A 682 -25.10 32.60 19.26
CA ILE A 682 -24.07 31.56 19.09
C ILE A 682 -24.75 30.28 18.60
N GLY A 683 -24.18 29.69 17.56
CA GLY A 683 -24.65 28.48 16.92
C GLY A 683 -23.91 27.21 17.35
N GLY A 684 -24.62 26.08 17.37
CA GLY A 684 -24.06 24.75 17.53
C GLY A 684 -24.83 23.67 16.78
N LEU A 685 -24.30 22.44 16.80
CA LEU A 685 -24.93 21.26 16.21
C LEU A 685 -24.82 20.08 17.16
N ALA A 686 -25.95 19.44 17.47
CA ALA A 686 -26.04 18.35 18.43
C ALA A 686 -26.51 17.06 17.76
N MET A 687 -25.58 16.13 17.58
CA MET A 687 -25.83 14.85 16.93
C MET A 687 -25.42 13.67 17.82
N SER A 688 -24.16 13.64 18.25
CA SER A 688 -23.56 12.53 19.00
C SER A 688 -24.14 12.34 20.39
N GLU A 689 -24.09 11.10 20.86
CA GLU A 689 -24.56 10.67 22.18
C GLU A 689 -23.53 9.73 22.81
N HIS A 690 -23.63 9.49 24.12
CA HIS A 690 -22.80 8.52 24.84
C HIS A 690 -22.74 7.15 24.15
N SER A 691 -23.85 6.68 23.60
CA SER A 691 -23.92 5.40 22.87
C SER A 691 -23.82 5.51 21.35
N ALA A 692 -23.66 6.71 20.78
CA ALA A 692 -23.71 6.94 19.33
C ALA A 692 -22.72 8.05 18.90
N GLY A 693 -21.48 7.64 18.62
CA GLY A 693 -20.42 8.48 18.04
C GLY A 693 -20.21 8.19 16.55
N SER A 694 -19.32 7.26 16.20
CA SER A 694 -19.05 6.84 14.81
C SER A 694 -20.28 6.22 14.13
N ASP A 695 -21.12 5.51 14.88
CA ASP A 695 -22.43 5.03 14.43
C ASP A 695 -23.55 6.00 14.85
N VAL A 696 -23.46 7.23 14.34
CA VAL A 696 -24.30 8.32 14.82
C VAL A 696 -25.80 8.13 14.55
N VAL A 697 -26.15 7.32 13.55
CA VAL A 697 -27.54 7.02 13.19
C VAL A 697 -28.25 6.11 14.22
N SER A 698 -27.50 5.51 15.14
CA SER A 698 -28.00 4.71 16.27
C SER A 698 -28.33 5.55 17.51
N MET A 699 -28.39 6.88 17.37
CA MET A 699 -28.87 7.82 18.39
C MET A 699 -30.23 7.41 18.98
N LYS A 700 -30.44 7.73 20.26
CA LYS A 700 -31.63 7.39 21.06
C LYS A 700 -32.49 8.59 21.42
N THR A 701 -31.96 9.82 21.37
CA THR A 701 -32.76 11.03 21.61
C THR A 701 -34.00 11.00 20.73
N THR A 702 -35.16 11.23 21.33
CA THR A 702 -36.47 11.14 20.67
C THR A 702 -37.10 12.51 20.50
N ALA A 703 -37.98 12.64 19.51
CA ALA A 703 -38.85 13.80 19.31
C ALA A 703 -40.28 13.27 19.11
N LYS A 704 -41.12 13.41 20.14
CA LYS A 704 -42.51 12.91 20.11
C LYS A 704 -43.45 14.00 19.62
N GLU A 705 -44.26 13.70 18.61
CA GLU A 705 -45.28 14.64 18.11
C GLU A 705 -46.32 14.97 19.20
N VAL A 706 -46.61 16.25 19.34
CA VAL A 706 -47.63 16.83 20.23
C VAL A 706 -48.38 17.93 19.47
N ASP A 707 -49.42 18.50 20.08
CA ASP A 707 -50.12 19.63 19.47
C ASP A 707 -49.16 20.80 19.23
N GLY A 708 -49.16 21.34 18.02
CA GLY A 708 -48.28 22.44 17.59
C GLY A 708 -46.80 22.11 17.34
N GLY A 709 -46.30 20.90 17.65
CA GLY A 709 -44.86 20.61 17.49
C GLY A 709 -44.39 19.26 18.02
N TYR A 710 -43.19 19.24 18.64
CA TYR A 710 -42.53 18.04 19.14
C TYR A 710 -41.96 18.25 20.55
N LEU A 711 -41.98 17.21 21.38
CA LEU A 711 -41.24 17.17 22.65
C LEU A 711 -39.97 16.35 22.48
N LEU A 712 -38.82 16.98 22.68
CA LEU A 712 -37.51 16.34 22.61
C LEU A 712 -37.10 15.81 23.98
N ASN A 713 -36.65 14.55 24.00
CA ASN A 713 -36.17 13.86 25.21
C ASN A 713 -34.90 13.05 24.93
N GLY A 714 -33.85 13.28 25.71
CA GLY A 714 -32.58 12.56 25.61
C GLY A 714 -31.37 13.38 26.02
N THR A 715 -30.18 12.85 25.72
CA THR A 715 -28.92 13.56 25.97
C THR A 715 -28.04 13.55 24.73
N LYS A 716 -27.30 14.64 24.54
CA LYS A 716 -26.28 14.80 23.50
C LYS A 716 -24.94 15.04 24.14
N MET A 717 -23.88 14.49 23.55
CA MET A 717 -22.55 14.44 24.16
C MET A 717 -21.50 14.94 23.17
N TRP A 718 -20.49 15.65 23.70
CA TRP A 718 -19.38 16.24 22.93
C TRP A 718 -19.82 17.41 22.03
N ILE A 719 -20.81 18.20 22.47
CA ILE A 719 -21.38 19.26 21.64
C ILE A 719 -20.57 20.54 21.75
N THR A 720 -19.81 20.85 20.69
CA THR A 720 -19.07 22.11 20.55
C THR A 720 -20.02 23.29 20.53
N ASN A 721 -19.64 24.36 21.24
CA ASN A 721 -20.43 25.56 21.56
C ASN A 721 -21.71 25.29 22.38
N GLY A 722 -22.06 24.03 22.64
CA GLY A 722 -23.29 23.65 23.34
C GLY A 722 -23.54 24.40 24.66
N PRO A 723 -22.52 24.61 25.53
CA PRO A 723 -22.68 25.36 26.76
C PRO A 723 -23.09 26.83 26.59
N ASP A 724 -22.76 27.46 25.47
CA ASP A 724 -22.93 28.90 25.22
C ASP A 724 -23.88 29.21 24.05
N ALA A 725 -24.29 28.18 23.31
CA ALA A 725 -25.12 28.33 22.13
C ALA A 725 -26.51 28.85 22.50
N HIS A 726 -27.04 29.72 21.65
CA HIS A 726 -28.42 30.19 21.69
C HIS A 726 -29.31 29.36 20.76
N THR A 727 -28.75 28.97 19.61
CA THR A 727 -29.44 28.16 18.59
C THR A 727 -28.64 26.89 18.30
N ILE A 728 -29.28 25.72 18.41
CA ILE A 728 -28.65 24.42 18.15
C ILE A 728 -29.46 23.63 17.11
N VAL A 729 -28.78 23.11 16.09
CA VAL A 729 -29.36 22.10 15.19
C VAL A 729 -29.29 20.73 15.84
N VAL A 730 -30.42 20.17 16.25
CA VAL A 730 -30.52 18.90 16.99
C VAL A 730 -31.09 17.80 16.11
N TYR A 731 -30.43 16.63 16.10
CA TYR A 731 -30.94 15.43 15.44
C TYR A 731 -31.60 14.48 16.45
N ALA A 732 -32.84 14.07 16.20
CA ALA A 732 -33.60 13.20 17.07
C ALA A 732 -34.47 12.21 16.29
N LYS A 733 -34.84 11.10 16.92
CA LYS A 733 -35.72 10.06 16.38
C LYS A 733 -37.18 10.47 16.55
N THR A 734 -37.85 10.76 15.44
CA THR A 734 -39.31 10.90 15.38
C THR A 734 -40.00 9.55 15.19
N GLU A 735 -39.30 8.58 14.57
CA GLU A 735 -39.73 7.18 14.50
C GLU A 735 -38.58 6.26 14.96
N PRO A 736 -38.50 5.92 16.25
CA PRO A 736 -37.40 5.13 16.80
C PRO A 736 -37.21 3.77 16.11
N THR A 737 -38.29 3.15 15.62
CA THR A 737 -38.23 1.81 15.01
C THR A 737 -37.73 1.82 13.56
N ALA A 738 -37.72 2.98 12.89
CA ALA A 738 -37.31 3.11 11.48
C ALA A 738 -35.79 3.30 11.29
N ALA A 739 -34.98 3.06 12.32
CA ALA A 739 -33.52 3.23 12.28
C ALA A 739 -33.12 4.58 11.68
N SER A 740 -32.16 4.63 10.75
CA SER A 740 -31.70 5.88 10.12
C SER A 740 -32.80 6.64 9.38
N LYS A 741 -33.87 5.95 8.95
CA LYS A 741 -35.01 6.56 8.25
C LYS A 741 -36.02 7.24 9.18
N GLY A 742 -35.84 7.13 10.50
CA GLY A 742 -36.71 7.75 11.50
C GLY A 742 -36.14 8.99 12.16
N ILE A 743 -35.07 9.56 11.62
CA ILE A 743 -34.37 10.73 12.18
C ILE A 743 -34.89 12.02 11.54
N THR A 744 -35.10 13.05 12.34
CA THR A 744 -35.48 14.42 11.94
C THR A 744 -34.52 15.42 12.55
N ALA A 745 -34.26 16.53 11.85
CA ALA A 745 -33.45 17.63 12.35
C ALA A 745 -34.35 18.77 12.84
N PHE A 746 -33.96 19.44 13.92
CA PHE A 746 -34.72 20.49 14.59
C PHE A 746 -33.83 21.67 14.92
N ILE A 747 -34.39 22.88 14.88
CA ILE A 747 -33.76 24.10 15.38
C ILE A 747 -34.27 24.30 16.81
N VAL A 748 -33.37 24.23 17.79
CA VAL A 748 -33.70 24.35 19.21
C VAL A 748 -33.11 25.64 19.76
N ASP A 749 -33.97 26.45 20.40
CA ASP A 749 -33.58 27.58 21.22
C ASP A 749 -33.22 27.08 22.62
N THR A 750 -32.00 27.34 23.07
CA THR A 750 -31.48 26.83 24.35
C THR A 750 -32.10 27.49 25.58
N SER A 751 -32.85 28.59 25.42
CA SER A 751 -33.67 29.18 26.49
C SER A 751 -34.98 28.43 26.73
N THR A 752 -35.33 27.47 25.85
CA THR A 752 -36.56 26.68 25.98
C THR A 752 -36.55 25.85 27.26
N LYS A 753 -37.64 25.90 28.02
CA LYS A 753 -37.82 25.10 29.24
C LYS A 753 -37.57 23.62 28.96
N GLY A 754 -36.78 22.97 29.82
CA GLY A 754 -36.40 21.56 29.70
C GLY A 754 -35.01 21.35 29.08
N PHE A 755 -34.44 22.37 28.45
CA PHE A 755 -33.06 22.33 27.99
C PHE A 755 -32.11 22.65 29.16
N SER A 756 -31.03 21.88 29.29
CA SER A 756 -29.95 22.22 30.22
C SER A 756 -28.61 21.66 29.76
N VAL A 757 -27.53 22.21 30.32
CA VAL A 757 -26.16 21.73 30.11
C VAL A 757 -25.75 20.96 31.36
N ALA A 758 -25.57 19.63 31.25
CA ALA A 758 -25.23 18.80 32.40
C ALA A 758 -23.80 19.05 32.88
N ASN A 759 -22.86 19.14 31.94
CA ASN A 759 -21.46 19.40 32.25
C ASN A 759 -20.75 20.07 31.07
N LYS A 760 -19.83 20.99 31.39
CA LYS A 760 -18.82 21.47 30.45
C LYS A 760 -17.57 20.62 30.60
N LEU A 761 -17.05 20.13 29.48
CA LEU A 761 -16.03 19.10 29.44
C LEU A 761 -14.61 19.70 29.49
N ASP A 762 -13.74 19.06 30.27
CA ASP A 762 -12.31 19.37 30.31
C ASP A 762 -11.55 18.44 29.36
N LYS A 763 -10.83 19.01 28.39
CA LYS A 763 -10.28 18.29 27.23
C LYS A 763 -8.75 18.35 27.20
N LEU A 764 -8.14 17.39 26.48
CA LEU A 764 -6.69 17.34 26.21
C LEU A 764 -6.18 18.63 25.54
N GLY A 765 -6.83 19.01 24.44
CA GLY A 765 -6.60 20.25 23.71
C GLY A 765 -7.94 20.84 23.29
N MET A 766 -7.92 21.85 22.43
CA MET A 766 -9.09 22.60 22.00
C MET A 766 -9.87 23.17 23.19
N ARG A 767 -9.15 23.59 24.24
CA ARG A 767 -9.72 23.97 25.55
C ARG A 767 -10.47 25.30 25.49
N GLY A 768 -10.12 26.18 24.56
CA GLY A 768 -10.92 27.38 24.25
C GLY A 768 -12.23 27.14 23.54
N SER A 769 -12.47 25.94 23.01
CA SER A 769 -13.74 25.58 22.38
C SER A 769 -14.62 24.93 23.43
N ASN A 770 -15.58 25.66 23.98
CA ASN A 770 -16.48 25.10 24.99
C ASN A 770 -17.24 23.89 24.41
N THR A 771 -17.25 22.78 25.15
CA THR A 771 -17.89 21.52 24.72
C THR A 771 -18.71 20.98 25.86
N GLY A 772 -19.95 20.59 25.61
CA GLY A 772 -20.89 20.20 26.66
C GLY A 772 -21.62 18.89 26.42
N GLU A 773 -22.13 18.36 27.52
CA GLU A 773 -23.25 17.43 27.53
C GLU A 773 -24.56 18.22 27.63
N LEU A 774 -25.47 18.00 26.68
CA LEU A 774 -26.76 18.67 26.61
C LEU A 774 -27.87 17.70 27.00
N VAL A 775 -28.82 18.18 27.79
CA VAL A 775 -29.97 17.43 28.28
C VAL A 775 -31.25 18.06 27.74
N PHE A 776 -32.14 17.21 27.24
CA PHE A 776 -33.47 17.57 26.77
C PHE A 776 -34.49 16.80 27.61
N GLU A 777 -35.25 17.53 28.43
CA GLU A 777 -36.36 17.02 29.25
C GLU A 777 -37.65 17.70 28.83
N ASP A 778 -38.45 17.02 27.99
CA ASP A 778 -39.68 17.56 27.41
C ASP A 778 -39.50 18.95 26.77
N VAL A 779 -38.42 19.14 26.02
CA VAL A 779 -38.14 20.39 25.31
C VAL A 779 -39.12 20.53 24.16
N PHE A 780 -40.00 21.53 24.24
CA PHE A 780 -40.98 21.80 23.18
C PHE A 780 -40.34 22.52 22.00
N VAL A 781 -40.41 21.91 20.82
CA VAL A 781 -39.95 22.46 19.55
C VAL A 781 -41.17 22.68 18.64
N PRO A 782 -41.49 23.92 18.26
CA PRO A 782 -42.58 24.22 17.35
C PRO A 782 -42.41 23.53 15.99
N LYS A 783 -43.52 23.22 15.31
CA LYS A 783 -43.48 22.54 14.01
C LYS A 783 -42.68 23.30 12.95
N GLU A 784 -42.72 24.64 12.98
CA GLU A 784 -41.95 25.53 12.11
C GLU A 784 -40.43 25.48 12.35
N ASN A 785 -39.99 24.92 13.48
CA ASN A 785 -38.56 24.73 13.80
C ASN A 785 -38.03 23.36 13.33
N MET A 786 -38.83 22.55 12.64
CA MET A 786 -38.33 21.35 11.97
C MET A 786 -37.46 21.76 10.76
N LEU A 787 -36.20 21.32 10.73
CA LEU A 787 -35.26 21.61 9.66
C LEU A 787 -35.34 20.53 8.58
N GLY A 788 -35.72 20.93 7.36
CA GLY A 788 -36.00 20.00 6.28
C GLY A 788 -37.35 19.27 6.45
N GLN A 789 -37.38 17.97 6.14
CA GLN A 789 -38.61 17.17 6.16
C GLN A 789 -38.61 16.14 7.30
N LEU A 790 -39.80 15.81 7.80
CA LEU A 790 -40.02 14.74 8.78
C LEU A 790 -39.36 13.44 8.30
N ASN A 791 -38.63 12.77 9.19
CA ASN A 791 -37.92 11.51 8.92
C ASN A 791 -36.84 11.60 7.83
N ARG A 792 -36.41 12.81 7.45
CA ARG A 792 -35.34 13.07 6.47
C ARG A 792 -34.12 13.76 7.06
N GLY A 793 -33.92 13.69 8.38
CA GLY A 793 -32.75 14.26 9.05
C GLY A 793 -31.40 13.70 8.56
N VAL A 794 -31.34 12.42 8.15
CA VAL A 794 -30.10 11.88 7.53
C VAL A 794 -29.78 12.59 6.21
N ARG A 795 -30.78 13.04 5.46
CA ARG A 795 -30.53 13.83 4.24
C ARG A 795 -29.93 15.18 4.59
N VAL A 796 -30.49 15.89 5.58
CA VAL A 796 -29.94 17.16 6.10
C VAL A 796 -28.50 16.99 6.57
N LEU A 797 -28.21 15.88 7.26
CA LEU A 797 -26.84 15.54 7.67
C LEU A 797 -25.92 15.36 6.46
N MET A 798 -26.30 14.50 5.51
CA MET A 798 -25.45 14.18 4.35
C MET A 798 -25.27 15.36 3.39
N GLU A 799 -26.21 16.31 3.38
CA GLU A 799 -26.11 17.50 2.53
C GLU A 799 -25.04 18.49 2.99
N GLY A 800 -24.65 18.49 4.27
CA GLY A 800 -23.61 19.35 4.84
C GLY A 800 -22.32 18.63 5.25
N LEU A 801 -22.36 17.34 5.57
CA LEU A 801 -21.24 16.62 6.19
C LEU A 801 -19.96 16.57 5.35
N ASP A 802 -20.07 16.45 4.02
CA ASP A 802 -18.89 16.47 3.15
C ASP A 802 -18.25 17.87 3.09
N LEU A 803 -19.08 18.92 3.09
CA LEU A 803 -18.61 20.31 3.13
C LEU A 803 -18.02 20.66 4.50
N GLU A 804 -18.62 20.15 5.59
CA GLU A 804 -18.05 20.21 6.94
C GLU A 804 -16.63 19.65 6.97
N ARG A 805 -16.42 18.44 6.42
CA ARG A 805 -15.09 17.82 6.35
C ARG A 805 -14.10 18.67 5.54
N LEU A 806 -14.55 19.20 4.41
CA LEU A 806 -13.73 20.08 3.57
C LEU A 806 -13.27 21.31 4.35
N VAL A 807 -14.18 22.07 4.96
CA VAL A 807 -13.81 23.30 5.70
C VAL A 807 -12.96 22.96 6.92
N LEU A 808 -13.30 21.92 7.68
CA LEU A 808 -12.51 21.49 8.83
C LEU A 808 -11.10 21.03 8.45
N SER A 809 -10.86 20.61 7.19
CA SER A 809 -9.52 20.23 6.73
C SER A 809 -8.52 21.39 6.68
N ALA A 810 -9.01 22.64 6.67
CA ALA A 810 -8.20 23.83 6.76
C ALA A 810 -7.66 24.11 8.17
N GLY A 811 -8.36 23.65 9.23
CA GLY A 811 -7.92 23.82 10.60
C GLY A 811 -6.53 23.21 10.90
N PRO A 812 -6.29 21.93 10.53
CA PRO A 812 -4.96 21.31 10.58
C PRO A 812 -3.88 22.07 9.79
N LEU A 813 -4.22 22.73 8.69
CA LEU A 813 -3.25 23.53 7.92
C LEU A 813 -2.73 24.69 8.76
N GLY A 814 -3.63 25.40 9.44
CA GLY A 814 -3.28 26.48 10.36
C GLY A 814 -2.36 26.02 11.47
N LEU A 815 -2.65 24.86 12.08
CA LEU A 815 -1.81 24.27 13.14
C LEU A 815 -0.42 23.84 12.62
N MET A 816 -0.33 23.31 11.40
CA MET A 816 0.96 23.00 10.77
C MET A 816 1.78 24.25 10.50
N GLN A 817 1.14 25.30 9.97
CA GLN A 817 1.82 26.58 9.74
C GLN A 817 2.27 27.21 11.07
N ALA A 818 1.44 27.20 12.11
CA ALA A 818 1.80 27.69 13.44
C ALA A 818 2.99 26.91 14.06
N SER A 819 3.04 25.60 13.82
CA SER A 819 4.17 24.76 14.24
C SER A 819 5.47 25.17 13.54
N LEU A 820 5.41 25.45 12.23
CA LEU A 820 6.55 25.97 11.46
C LEU A 820 6.95 27.38 11.91
N ASP A 821 5.98 28.25 12.17
CA ASP A 821 6.21 29.62 12.65
C ASP A 821 6.94 29.65 13.99
N ALA A 822 6.69 28.68 14.86
CA ALA A 822 7.41 28.53 16.12
C ALA A 822 8.79 27.86 15.94
N ALA A 823 8.85 26.78 15.18
CA ALA A 823 10.06 25.96 15.06
C ALA A 823 11.16 26.59 14.19
N LEU A 824 10.81 27.25 13.08
CA LEU A 824 11.79 27.81 12.14
C LEU A 824 12.63 28.93 12.79
N PRO A 825 12.06 29.97 13.42
CA PRO A 825 12.86 30.98 14.10
C PRO A 825 13.69 30.40 15.24
N TYR A 826 13.11 29.51 16.04
CA TYR A 826 13.81 28.89 17.17
C TYR A 826 15.04 28.10 16.71
N THR A 827 14.90 27.26 15.69
CA THR A 827 16.00 26.42 15.18
C THR A 827 17.12 27.23 14.52
N HIS A 828 16.81 28.39 13.95
CA HIS A 828 17.80 29.30 13.35
C HIS A 828 18.49 30.21 14.37
N GLN A 829 17.92 30.37 15.57
CA GLN A 829 18.52 31.16 16.65
C GLN A 829 19.27 30.28 17.66
N ARG A 830 18.71 29.12 18.03
CA ARG A 830 19.27 28.22 19.04
C ARG A 830 20.56 27.58 18.53
N ARG A 831 21.65 27.70 19.30
CA ARG A 831 22.95 27.11 18.96
C ARG A 831 23.27 25.90 19.85
N GLN A 832 23.76 24.83 19.23
CA GLN A 832 24.41 23.69 19.87
C GLN A 832 25.59 23.26 18.99
N PHE A 833 26.65 22.70 19.59
CA PHE A 833 27.87 22.34 18.86
C PHE A 833 28.47 23.52 18.05
N GLY A 834 28.32 24.75 18.56
CA GLY A 834 28.86 25.98 17.96
C GLY A 834 28.04 26.59 16.81
N VAL A 835 27.04 25.90 16.27
CA VAL A 835 26.24 26.35 15.10
C VAL A 835 24.75 26.41 15.42
N PRO A 836 23.95 27.20 14.68
CA PRO A 836 22.49 27.13 14.81
C PRO A 836 22.00 25.72 14.48
N ILE A 837 21.08 25.17 15.28
CA ILE A 837 20.65 23.78 15.15
C ILE A 837 19.97 23.50 13.80
N ALA A 838 19.44 24.52 13.12
CA ALA A 838 18.93 24.44 11.75
C ALA A 838 19.98 23.99 10.71
N HIS A 839 21.28 24.06 11.00
CA HIS A 839 22.34 23.60 10.08
C HIS A 839 22.69 22.11 10.27
N ASN A 840 22.12 21.44 11.26
CA ASN A 840 22.31 20.01 11.45
C ASN A 840 21.41 19.24 10.47
N GLN A 841 21.97 18.30 9.72
CA GLN A 841 21.25 17.59 8.64
C GLN A 841 19.96 16.90 9.11
N LEU A 842 19.94 16.30 10.31
CA LEU A 842 18.74 15.68 10.86
C LEU A 842 17.62 16.70 11.18
N VAL A 843 18.00 17.92 11.57
CA VAL A 843 17.04 19.02 11.79
C VAL A 843 16.52 19.54 10.46
N GLN A 844 17.40 19.70 9.45
CA GLN A 844 17.01 20.10 8.09
C GLN A 844 16.01 19.11 7.48
N GLY A 845 16.28 17.80 7.60
CA GLY A 845 15.35 16.76 7.14
C GLY A 845 13.98 16.87 7.80
N LYS A 846 13.94 17.09 9.12
CA LYS A 846 12.67 17.27 9.84
C LYS A 846 11.91 18.53 9.43
N LEU A 847 12.60 19.66 9.26
CA LEU A 847 11.99 20.90 8.77
C LEU A 847 11.46 20.74 7.33
N ALA A 848 12.19 20.04 6.47
CA ALA A 848 11.76 19.73 5.11
C ALA A 848 10.50 18.84 5.09
N ASP A 849 10.45 17.81 5.94
CA ASP A 849 9.28 16.95 6.09
C ASP A 849 8.07 17.74 6.60
N MET A 850 8.26 18.60 7.61
CA MET A 850 7.19 19.44 8.14
C MET A 850 6.59 20.36 7.08
N TYR A 851 7.43 21.06 6.31
CA TYR A 851 6.99 21.95 5.23
C TYR A 851 6.28 21.18 4.11
N THR A 852 6.82 20.03 3.72
CA THR A 852 6.25 19.21 2.63
C THR A 852 4.88 18.67 3.01
N LYS A 853 4.71 18.18 4.25
CA LYS A 853 3.42 17.71 4.78
C LYS A 853 2.37 18.82 4.78
N TYR A 854 2.76 20.03 5.18
CA TYR A 854 1.90 21.21 5.13
C TYR A 854 1.49 21.54 3.69
N ARG A 855 2.45 21.71 2.77
CA ARG A 855 2.16 22.08 1.38
C ARG A 855 1.32 21.04 0.64
N ALA A 856 1.56 19.74 0.87
CA ALA A 856 0.76 18.66 0.30
C ALA A 856 -0.70 18.71 0.82
N SER A 857 -0.87 18.90 2.14
CA SER A 857 -2.20 18.99 2.75
C SER A 857 -2.98 20.23 2.29
N ALA A 858 -2.28 21.37 2.16
CA ALA A 858 -2.87 22.62 1.69
C ALA A 858 -3.31 22.51 0.23
N SER A 859 -2.43 21.97 -0.64
CA SER A 859 -2.76 21.74 -2.05
C SER A 859 -4.01 20.85 -2.20
N PHE A 860 -4.10 19.77 -1.44
CA PHE A 860 -5.26 18.88 -1.50
C PHE A 860 -6.54 19.57 -1.00
N THR A 861 -6.48 20.24 0.15
CA THR A 861 -7.62 20.96 0.72
C THR A 861 -8.17 22.03 -0.22
N TYR A 862 -7.29 22.91 -0.72
CA TYR A 862 -7.70 24.02 -1.59
C TYR A 862 -8.11 23.55 -2.98
N SER A 863 -7.52 22.50 -3.54
CA SER A 863 -7.98 21.94 -4.81
C SER A 863 -9.38 21.36 -4.73
N VAL A 864 -9.72 20.68 -3.62
CA VAL A 864 -11.09 20.19 -3.39
C VAL A 864 -12.06 21.34 -3.17
N ALA A 865 -11.68 22.35 -2.38
CA ALA A 865 -12.54 23.53 -2.16
C ALA A 865 -12.82 24.28 -3.46
N ARG A 866 -11.78 24.46 -4.28
CA ARG A 866 -11.89 25.06 -5.60
C ARG A 866 -12.82 24.28 -6.52
N ALA A 867 -12.67 22.95 -6.59
CA ALA A 867 -13.54 22.11 -7.41
C ALA A 867 -15.02 22.20 -6.96
N VAL A 868 -15.27 22.30 -5.65
CA VAL A 868 -16.62 22.49 -5.12
C VAL A 868 -17.20 23.84 -5.55
N ASP A 869 -16.45 24.93 -5.42
CA ASP A 869 -16.91 26.27 -5.81
C ASP A 869 -17.08 26.40 -7.33
N GLU A 870 -16.11 25.94 -8.13
CA GLU A 870 -16.18 26.01 -9.60
C GLU A 870 -17.31 25.14 -10.18
N SER A 871 -17.74 24.09 -9.47
CA SER A 871 -18.91 23.29 -9.86
C SER A 871 -20.26 23.88 -9.45
N HIS A 872 -20.33 25.12 -8.95
CA HIS A 872 -21.56 25.72 -8.41
C HIS A 872 -22.80 25.64 -9.32
N ALA A 873 -22.63 25.66 -10.64
CA ALA A 873 -23.72 25.55 -11.60
C ALA A 873 -24.32 24.13 -11.69
N ASP A 874 -23.50 23.09 -11.48
CA ASP A 874 -23.91 21.68 -11.38
C ASP A 874 -23.05 21.01 -10.30
N PRO A 875 -23.45 21.11 -9.01
CA PRO A 875 -22.56 20.79 -7.89
C PRO A 875 -22.02 19.36 -7.91
N VAL A 876 -20.70 19.22 -8.05
CA VAL A 876 -19.98 17.93 -7.98
C VAL A 876 -19.17 17.87 -6.70
N ILE A 877 -19.79 17.37 -5.63
CA ILE A 877 -19.11 17.12 -4.35
C ILE A 877 -18.79 15.64 -4.25
N LYS A 878 -17.49 15.31 -4.35
CA LYS A 878 -16.98 13.96 -4.19
C LYS A 878 -16.71 13.67 -2.72
N THR A 879 -17.51 12.80 -2.13
CA THR A 879 -17.38 12.35 -0.73
C THR A 879 -15.96 11.87 -0.40
N GLN A 880 -15.34 11.11 -1.30
CA GLN A 880 -13.98 10.59 -1.10
C GLN A 880 -12.91 11.69 -1.06
N ASP A 881 -13.10 12.78 -1.80
CA ASP A 881 -12.15 13.88 -1.86
C ASP A 881 -12.22 14.72 -0.59
N CYS A 882 -13.44 15.04 -0.14
CA CYS A 882 -13.67 15.76 1.12
C CYS A 882 -13.19 14.94 2.34
N ALA A 883 -13.48 13.63 2.37
CA ALA A 883 -13.00 12.74 3.42
C ALA A 883 -11.47 12.55 3.37
N GLY A 884 -10.89 12.51 2.17
CA GLY A 884 -9.45 12.39 1.95
C GLY A 884 -8.68 13.63 2.43
N ALA A 885 -9.20 14.83 2.14
CA ALA A 885 -8.56 16.09 2.53
C ALA A 885 -8.38 16.19 4.06
N ILE A 886 -9.46 16.03 4.83
CA ILE A 886 -9.37 16.07 6.30
C ILE A 886 -8.61 14.88 6.88
N LEU A 887 -8.72 13.67 6.29
CA LEU A 887 -7.94 12.51 6.74
C LEU A 887 -6.44 12.79 6.67
N TYR A 888 -5.97 13.29 5.52
CA TYR A 888 -4.56 13.55 5.30
C TYR A 888 -4.08 14.73 6.16
N ALA A 889 -4.81 15.86 6.13
CA ALA A 889 -4.41 17.06 6.86
C ALA A 889 -4.37 16.85 8.38
N ALA A 890 -5.35 16.12 8.95
CA ALA A 890 -5.41 15.85 10.39
C ALA A 890 -4.21 15.05 10.90
N GLU A 891 -3.89 13.93 10.25
CA GLU A 891 -2.77 13.07 10.67
C GLU A 891 -1.42 13.79 10.49
N ARG A 892 -1.27 14.56 9.40
CA ARG A 892 -0.06 15.35 9.16
C ARG A 892 0.11 16.47 10.20
N ALA A 893 -0.96 17.11 10.65
CA ALA A 893 -0.86 18.15 11.67
C ALA A 893 -0.34 17.62 13.01
N SER A 894 -0.79 16.44 13.46
CA SER A 894 -0.26 15.81 14.68
C SER A 894 1.23 15.49 14.56
N GLU A 895 1.68 14.97 13.42
CA GLU A 895 3.10 14.70 13.17
C GLU A 895 3.94 15.97 13.16
N VAL A 896 3.49 17.01 12.44
CA VAL A 896 4.19 18.29 12.33
C VAL A 896 4.28 18.99 13.69
N ALA A 897 3.20 18.97 14.47
CA ALA A 897 3.21 19.55 15.81
C ALA A 897 4.14 18.79 16.78
N ALA A 898 4.17 17.45 16.70
CA ALA A 898 5.10 16.63 17.47
C ALA A 898 6.56 16.90 17.08
N ASP A 899 6.83 17.07 15.79
CA ASP A 899 8.15 17.44 15.28
C ASP A 899 8.57 18.84 15.73
N ALA A 900 7.65 19.80 15.81
CA ALA A 900 7.93 21.12 16.36
C ALA A 900 8.33 21.06 17.84
N VAL A 901 7.61 20.26 18.65
CA VAL A 901 8.00 19.98 20.04
C VAL A 901 9.41 19.41 20.10
N GLN A 902 9.70 18.39 19.28
CA GLN A 902 11.01 17.74 19.24
C GLN A 902 12.14 18.67 18.83
N LEU A 903 11.92 19.52 17.82
CA LEU A 903 12.89 20.51 17.34
C LEU A 903 13.21 21.58 18.38
N MET A 904 12.23 21.90 19.24
CA MET A 904 12.44 22.83 20.34
C MET A 904 13.06 22.16 21.59
N GLY A 905 13.12 20.82 21.61
CA GLY A 905 13.73 20.03 22.67
C GLY A 905 13.04 20.27 24.02
N GLY A 906 13.82 20.44 25.09
CA GLY A 906 13.28 20.72 26.41
C GLY A 906 12.31 21.91 26.44
N MET A 907 12.59 22.97 25.67
CA MET A 907 11.69 24.12 25.56
C MET A 907 10.35 23.76 24.94
N GLY A 908 10.32 22.87 23.94
CA GLY A 908 9.08 22.44 23.30
C GLY A 908 8.11 21.70 24.21
N TYR A 909 8.60 21.15 25.32
CA TYR A 909 7.80 20.47 26.33
C TYR A 909 7.24 21.42 27.42
N MET A 910 7.75 22.65 27.47
CA MET A 910 7.36 23.67 28.43
C MET A 910 6.15 24.45 27.90
N ASN A 911 5.25 24.89 28.78
CA ASN A 911 4.02 25.62 28.40
C ASN A 911 4.27 27.10 28.04
N GLU A 912 5.51 27.56 28.18
CA GLU A 912 6.00 28.88 27.83
C GLU A 912 6.06 29.11 26.31
N VAL A 913 6.01 28.03 25.52
CA VAL A 913 5.96 28.08 24.05
C VAL A 913 4.72 27.36 23.53
N PRO A 914 4.16 27.76 22.37
CA PRO A 914 2.84 27.29 21.94
C PRO A 914 2.83 25.85 21.40
N VAL A 915 3.98 25.27 21.04
CA VAL A 915 4.02 23.97 20.33
C VAL A 915 3.39 22.80 21.10
N GLY A 916 3.50 22.80 22.43
CA GLY A 916 2.82 21.81 23.27
C GLY A 916 1.29 21.94 23.24
N ARG A 917 0.76 23.17 23.17
CA ARG A 917 -0.68 23.45 22.96
C ARG A 917 -1.10 23.00 21.56
N ILE A 918 -0.35 23.39 20.53
CA ILE A 918 -0.64 23.08 19.13
C ILE A 918 -0.74 21.56 18.92
N LEU A 919 0.16 20.76 19.52
CA LEU A 919 0.09 19.30 19.47
C LEU A 919 -1.18 18.73 20.11
N ARG A 920 -1.58 19.25 21.29
CA ARG A 920 -2.81 18.84 21.96
C ARG A 920 -4.05 19.20 21.14
N ASP A 921 -4.05 20.37 20.51
CA ASP A 921 -5.13 20.84 19.65
C ASP A 921 -5.25 19.98 18.39
N ALA A 922 -4.13 19.69 17.71
CA ALA A 922 -4.09 18.93 16.46
C ALA A 922 -4.77 17.56 16.57
N LYS A 923 -4.65 16.90 17.74
CA LYS A 923 -5.15 15.55 17.93
C LYS A 923 -6.67 15.42 17.73
N LEU A 924 -7.45 16.46 18.02
CA LEU A 924 -8.91 16.39 17.86
C LEU A 924 -9.31 16.16 16.40
N TYR A 925 -8.56 16.68 15.43
CA TYR A 925 -8.93 16.57 14.02
C TYR A 925 -8.87 15.13 13.49
N GLU A 926 -8.20 14.20 14.17
CA GLU A 926 -8.25 12.76 13.85
C GLU A 926 -9.51 12.07 14.39
N ILE A 927 -10.26 12.73 15.28
CA ILE A 927 -11.36 12.16 16.07
C ILE A 927 -12.71 12.81 15.71
N GLY A 928 -12.78 14.15 15.74
CA GLY A 928 -13.97 14.94 15.46
C GLY A 928 -14.45 14.85 14.01
N ALA A 929 -15.72 15.19 13.76
CA ALA A 929 -16.36 15.14 12.42
C ALA A 929 -16.24 13.76 11.70
N GLY A 930 -16.11 12.69 12.50
CA GLY A 930 -15.85 11.32 12.07
C GLY A 930 -14.35 11.01 12.10
N THR A 931 -13.98 9.92 12.76
CA THR A 931 -12.57 9.54 12.98
C THR A 931 -11.84 9.24 11.66
N SER A 932 -10.51 9.21 11.70
CA SER A 932 -9.68 8.76 10.58
C SER A 932 -10.10 7.39 10.02
N GLU A 933 -10.53 6.46 10.86
CA GLU A 933 -11.06 5.15 10.44
C GLU A 933 -12.40 5.28 9.69
N VAL A 934 -13.30 6.14 10.18
CA VAL A 934 -14.57 6.41 9.52
C VAL A 934 -14.32 7.01 8.14
N ARG A 935 -13.37 7.94 8.01
CA ARG A 935 -12.99 8.56 6.73
C ARG A 935 -12.43 7.52 5.75
N ARG A 936 -11.51 6.65 6.20
CA ARG A 936 -10.99 5.52 5.40
C ARG A 936 -12.12 4.61 4.92
N MET A 937 -13.05 4.26 5.81
CA MET A 937 -14.23 3.45 5.45
C MET A 937 -15.12 4.16 4.43
N VAL A 938 -15.36 5.46 4.58
CA VAL A 938 -16.18 6.26 3.65
C VAL A 938 -15.54 6.30 2.26
N ILE A 939 -14.23 6.52 2.18
CA ILE A 939 -13.47 6.47 0.91
C ILE A 939 -13.60 5.08 0.26
N GLY A 940 -13.39 4.00 1.02
CA GLY A 940 -13.54 2.63 0.52
C GLY A 940 -14.96 2.33 0.02
N ARG A 941 -15.99 2.83 0.72
CA ARG A 941 -17.40 2.71 0.28
C ARG A 941 -17.68 3.51 -0.99
N ALA A 942 -17.07 4.67 -1.16
CA ALA A 942 -17.18 5.46 -2.38
C ALA A 942 -16.62 4.68 -3.58
N PHE A 943 -15.43 4.06 -3.44
CA PHE A 943 -14.87 3.20 -4.48
C PHE A 943 -15.73 1.98 -4.78
N ASN A 944 -16.29 1.31 -3.77
CA ASN A 944 -17.21 0.20 -3.98
C ASN A 944 -18.46 0.60 -4.76
N LYS A 945 -18.95 1.83 -4.56
CA LYS A 945 -20.10 2.36 -5.30
C LYS A 945 -19.74 2.68 -6.76
N GLU A 946 -18.56 3.25 -6.98
CA GLU A 946 -18.05 3.60 -8.31
C GLU A 946 -17.78 2.35 -9.17
N TRP A 947 -17.23 1.31 -8.56
CA TRP A 947 -16.85 0.06 -9.24
C TRP A 947 -17.85 -1.07 -9.03
N LYS A 948 -19.09 -0.74 -8.67
CA LYS A 948 -20.14 -1.75 -8.48
C LYS A 948 -20.39 -2.46 -9.81
N GLN A 949 -19.91 -3.69 -9.93
CA GLN A 949 -20.31 -4.58 -11.02
C GLN A 949 -21.76 -4.98 -10.77
N ASP A 950 -22.62 -4.86 -11.78
CA ASP A 950 -23.95 -5.47 -11.77
C ASP A 950 -23.77 -7.00 -11.80
N ILE A 951 -23.67 -7.59 -10.61
CA ILE A 951 -23.70 -9.04 -10.39
C ILE A 951 -25.14 -9.45 -10.10
#